data_AF-W6MM05-F1
#
_entry.id   AF-W6MM05-F1
#
_cell.length_a   1.000
_cell.length_b   1.000
_cell.length_c   1.000
_cell.angle_alpha   90.00
_cell.angle_beta   90.00
_cell.angle_gamma   90.00
#
_symmetry.space_group_name_H-M   'P 1'
#
loop_
_entity.id
_entity.type
_entity.pdbx_description
1 polymer ?
#
loop_
_entity_poly.entity_id
_entity_poly.type
_entity_poly.pdbx_seq_one_letter_code
_entity_poly.pdbx_strand_id
1 'polypeptide(L)'
;MTEYKHHAENSTQQVIQSAEPYDLEFVTPKSFVDSSFFQKLGSLKLDSYKLDNSAKDIYGYYNFRSIVNNSVPSIALNDLCFEDSNELENSLPAGYNLIVKGSLFNVNTIEEFKKIDKATFLREAGSRMYDKIRSGEAFKNPQALMEFNLLTFADLKKFKFYYWFAFPKLTIDWVVISKTVFASDSRINYLETWLKENPKEQAFLLSGDDIHSLSDIDLLEEGAAWTLGFIDTGTTKANVPSYQLQNVLAALAIKGVRKVTVDVFRFNHSADSFSMELSLKSKEDLPETCPRVTGWERTGQNKLGPKLANLGSLINPEQLADQAIDLNLKLMKWRVSPNLDLDTIKATKCLLLGSGTLGSYVGRALLGWGVRNITFVDNGKVSFSNPVRQPLFKFDDCLDGGAPKAVAAAAAMKEIFPLCNAVGYQLEVPMAGHPVTNEESQKKQFEQLAELIERHDAIFLLMDSRETRWLPTIIGNSKHKIVINAALGFDSYLVMRHGCLRPETDLTAEDQGDRLGCYFCNDVVAPSDSTTDRSLDQMCTVTRPGVALIASALAVELLVSILQNPERQYADANDSKNATILGELPHQMRGFLHKFETVKVQATNYKYCSGCSLKVLKEYEDEGWEFVKKALESSKYIEDLTGLTQVHEEAELAAEGLELIDSEDEWE
;
A
#
# COMPACT_ATOMS: atom_id res chain seq x y z
N MET A 1 11.47 -21.18 69.85
CA MET A 1 12.93 -21.05 69.67
C MET A 1 13.30 -21.44 68.25
N THR A 2 13.34 -20.47 67.34
CA THR A 2 14.41 -20.37 66.34
C THR A 2 14.40 -18.92 65.86
N GLU A 3 15.47 -18.20 66.21
CA GLU A 3 15.64 -16.76 66.03
C GLU A 3 15.77 -16.40 64.54
N TYR A 4 14.96 -15.45 64.08
CA TYR A 4 15.25 -14.68 62.87
C TYR A 4 16.39 -13.70 63.20
N LYS A 5 17.61 -14.05 62.81
CA LYS A 5 18.74 -13.12 62.83
C LYS A 5 18.55 -12.08 61.72
N HIS A 6 18.49 -10.82 62.12
CA HIS A 6 18.74 -9.67 61.24
C HIS A 6 20.11 -9.87 60.56
N HIS A 7 20.10 -10.15 59.26
CA HIS A 7 21.25 -9.89 58.40
C HIS A 7 21.14 -8.44 57.92
N ALA A 8 22.05 -7.60 58.41
CA ALA A 8 22.33 -6.31 57.79
C ALA A 8 22.83 -6.59 56.37
N GLU A 9 22.09 -6.14 55.37
CA GLU A 9 22.55 -6.10 53.98
C GLU A 9 23.65 -5.04 53.88
N ASN A 10 24.91 -5.51 53.84
CA ASN A 10 26.02 -4.71 53.34
C ASN A 10 25.73 -4.36 51.88
N SER A 11 25.37 -3.11 51.61
CA SER A 11 25.30 -2.55 50.27
C SER A 11 26.70 -2.58 49.65
N THR A 12 26.90 -3.46 48.67
CA THR A 12 28.16 -3.60 47.94
C THR A 12 28.37 -2.36 47.06
N GLN A 13 28.92 -1.28 47.62
CA GLN A 13 29.35 -0.11 46.84
C GLN A 13 30.57 -0.50 46.01
N GLN A 14 30.43 -0.55 44.68
CA GLN A 14 31.58 -0.65 43.78
C GLN A 14 32.11 0.76 43.50
N VAL A 15 33.23 1.08 44.14
CA VAL A 15 33.97 2.32 43.88
C VAL A 15 34.76 2.16 42.59
N ILE A 16 34.43 2.96 41.57
CA ILE A 16 35.19 3.04 40.32
C ILE A 16 36.09 4.28 40.43
N GLN A 17 37.21 4.16 41.15
CA GLN A 17 38.21 5.23 41.23
C GLN A 17 39.06 5.25 39.95
N SER A 18 38.93 6.30 39.15
CA SER A 18 39.92 6.64 38.12
C SER A 18 41.11 7.34 38.78
N ALA A 19 42.33 6.99 38.38
CA ALA A 19 43.56 7.55 38.96
C ALA A 19 43.77 9.03 38.63
N GLU A 20 43.09 9.56 37.59
CA GLU A 20 43.13 10.97 37.18
C GLU A 20 41.72 11.49 36.83
N PRO A 21 41.44 12.80 37.02
CA PRO A 21 40.17 13.41 36.60
C PRO A 21 39.97 13.34 35.07
N TYR A 22 38.74 13.09 34.62
CA TYR A 22 38.39 12.99 33.19
C TYR A 22 37.18 13.84 32.83
N ASP A 23 37.01 14.13 31.53
CA ASP A 23 35.92 14.96 31.03
C ASP A 23 34.55 14.27 31.16
N LEU A 24 33.54 15.00 31.65
CA LEU A 24 32.18 14.48 31.81
C LEU A 24 31.48 14.31 30.45
N GLU A 25 31.00 13.10 30.17
CA GLU A 25 30.19 12.78 29.00
C GLU A 25 28.69 12.77 29.29
N PHE A 26 27.87 12.94 28.25
CA PHE A 26 26.42 12.84 28.31
C PHE A 26 25.83 12.00 27.17
N VAL A 27 24.74 11.28 27.45
CA VAL A 27 23.98 10.56 26.42
C VAL A 27 23.10 11.52 25.62
N THR A 28 23.20 11.49 24.29
CA THR A 28 22.43 12.37 23.41
C THR A 28 20.93 12.01 23.36
N PRO A 29 20.02 13.01 23.24
CA PRO A 29 18.60 12.77 23.13
C PRO A 29 18.19 12.10 21.82
N LYS A 30 17.03 11.43 21.86
CA LYS A 30 16.23 11.08 20.69
C LYS A 30 14.79 11.57 20.83
N SER A 31 14.10 11.67 19.71
CA SER A 31 12.66 11.92 19.64
C SER A 31 11.90 10.68 19.15
N PHE A 32 10.76 10.43 19.78
CA PHE A 32 9.71 9.54 19.32
C PHE A 32 8.45 10.39 19.06
N VAL A 33 7.94 10.38 17.84
CA VAL A 33 6.76 11.17 17.46
C VAL A 33 5.73 10.23 16.89
N ASP A 34 4.60 10.12 17.56
CA ASP A 34 3.50 9.27 17.14
C ASP A 34 2.79 9.81 15.89
N SER A 35 2.12 8.93 15.14
CA SER A 35 1.33 9.32 13.96
C SER A 35 0.22 10.32 14.27
N SER A 36 -0.40 10.20 15.46
CA SER A 36 -1.45 11.10 15.96
C SER A 36 -0.98 12.56 16.08
N PHE A 37 0.28 12.79 16.48
CA PHE A 37 0.87 14.13 16.55
C PHE A 37 0.83 14.83 15.18
N PHE A 38 1.22 14.13 14.12
CA PHE A 38 1.24 14.69 12.77
C PHE A 38 -0.16 14.88 12.19
N GLN A 39 -1.11 14.00 12.53
CA GLN A 39 -2.52 14.17 12.16
C GLN A 39 -3.11 15.42 12.81
N LYS A 40 -2.90 15.59 14.12
CA LYS A 40 -3.33 16.78 14.86
C LYS A 40 -2.65 18.05 14.32
N LEU A 41 -1.34 18.01 14.06
CA LEU A 41 -0.62 19.11 13.41
C LEU A 41 -1.22 19.47 12.04
N GLY A 42 -1.58 18.47 11.24
CA GLY A 42 -2.21 18.67 9.93
C GLY A 42 -3.56 19.37 10.04
N SER A 43 -4.43 18.93 10.95
CA SER A 43 -5.71 19.60 11.23
C SER A 43 -5.51 21.02 11.77
N LEU A 44 -4.66 21.20 12.78
CA LEU A 44 -4.37 22.53 13.33
C LEU A 44 -3.79 23.47 12.27
N LYS A 45 -2.97 22.98 11.35
CA LYS A 45 -2.41 23.79 10.26
C LYS A 45 -3.48 24.22 9.26
N LEU A 46 -4.45 23.36 8.94
CA LEU A 46 -5.56 23.69 8.03
C LEU A 46 -6.57 24.63 8.68
N ASP A 47 -6.98 24.31 9.90
CA ASP A 47 -8.17 24.89 10.51
C ASP A 47 -7.84 26.15 11.31
N SER A 48 -6.71 26.14 12.03
CA SER A 48 -6.35 27.17 13.01
C SER A 48 -5.16 28.03 12.58
N TYR A 49 -3.99 27.43 12.34
CA TYR A 49 -2.75 28.18 12.09
C TYR A 49 -2.72 28.79 10.70
N LYS A 50 -3.25 28.11 9.67
CA LYS A 50 -3.30 28.61 8.29
C LYS A 50 -1.92 29.07 7.82
N LEU A 51 -1.73 30.35 7.53
CA LEU A 51 -0.44 30.92 7.11
C LEU A 51 0.46 31.37 8.26
N ASP A 52 -0.06 31.36 9.49
CA ASP A 52 0.71 31.70 10.68
C ASP A 52 1.90 30.74 10.85
N ASN A 53 3.07 31.33 11.01
CA ASN A 53 4.35 30.68 11.22
C ASN A 53 4.98 31.07 12.56
N SER A 54 4.23 31.74 13.46
CA SER A 54 4.68 31.99 14.82
C SER A 54 4.97 30.68 15.54
N ALA A 55 5.90 30.72 16.48
CA ALA A 55 6.11 29.59 17.38
C ALA A 55 4.80 29.28 18.15
N LYS A 56 4.49 28.00 18.28
CA LYS A 56 3.37 27.49 19.07
C LYS A 56 3.90 26.70 20.25
N ASP A 57 3.33 26.90 21.42
CA ASP A 57 3.67 26.09 22.58
C ASP A 57 3.16 24.66 22.36
N ILE A 58 4.02 23.69 22.64
CA ILE A 58 3.70 22.28 22.68
C ILE A 58 4.36 21.67 23.92
N TYR A 59 3.89 20.52 24.35
CA TYR A 59 4.50 19.77 25.45
C TYR A 59 5.05 18.45 24.92
N GLY A 60 6.03 17.89 25.61
CA GLY A 60 6.49 16.53 25.39
C GLY A 60 6.80 15.88 26.72
N TYR A 61 7.02 14.58 26.73
CA TYR A 61 7.28 13.88 27.98
C TYR A 61 8.42 12.87 27.85
N TYR A 62 9.16 12.71 28.93
CA TYR A 62 10.15 11.65 29.11
C TYR A 62 9.63 10.66 30.13
N ASN A 63 9.61 9.38 29.77
CA ASN A 63 9.33 8.34 30.73
C ASN A 63 10.62 7.98 31.50
N PHE A 64 10.56 7.92 32.83
CA PHE A 64 11.71 7.55 33.67
C PHE A 64 11.51 6.27 34.52
N ARG A 65 10.25 5.81 34.65
CA ARG A 65 9.85 4.62 35.43
C ARG A 65 9.49 3.38 34.59
N SER A 66 9.69 3.42 33.29
CA SER A 66 9.43 2.30 32.38
C SER A 66 10.49 2.23 31.28
N ILE A 67 11.67 2.77 31.57
CA ILE A 67 12.81 2.74 30.67
C ILE A 67 13.32 1.29 30.59
N VAL A 68 13.37 0.73 29.38
CA VAL A 68 13.99 -0.59 29.15
C VAL A 68 15.52 -0.51 29.18
N ASN A 69 16.19 -1.62 29.42
CA ASN A 69 17.66 -1.65 29.36
C ASN A 69 18.19 -1.12 28.03
N ASN A 70 19.31 -0.41 28.09
CA ASN A 70 19.99 0.19 26.94
C ASN A 70 19.20 1.31 26.21
N SER A 71 18.31 2.02 26.90
CA SER A 71 17.49 3.09 26.30
C SER A 71 18.16 4.45 26.34
N VAL A 72 18.06 5.20 25.25
CA VAL A 72 18.52 6.59 25.20
C VAL A 72 17.44 7.50 25.79
N PRO A 73 17.79 8.69 26.31
CA PRO A 73 16.81 9.69 26.71
C PRO A 73 15.93 10.09 25.52
N SER A 74 14.68 9.65 25.52
CA SER A 74 13.76 9.80 24.39
C SER A 74 12.54 10.63 24.78
N ILE A 75 12.35 11.77 24.11
CA ILE A 75 11.12 12.57 24.26
C ILE A 75 10.02 11.96 23.40
N ALA A 76 8.82 11.80 23.94
CA ALA A 76 7.65 11.32 23.23
C ALA A 76 6.67 12.46 22.94
N LEU A 77 6.11 12.50 21.72
CA LEU A 77 5.02 13.39 21.31
C LEU A 77 3.84 12.59 20.72
N ASN A 78 2.62 12.96 21.10
CA ASN A 78 1.34 12.46 20.58
C ASN A 78 0.38 13.64 20.28
N ASP A 79 -0.87 13.38 19.90
CA ASP A 79 -1.88 14.42 19.65
C ASP A 79 -2.18 15.31 20.86
N LEU A 80 -2.14 14.77 22.09
CA LEU A 80 -2.39 15.53 23.33
C LEU A 80 -1.28 16.52 23.67
N CYS A 81 -0.11 16.42 23.02
CA CYS A 81 1.00 17.37 23.19
C CYS A 81 0.71 18.79 22.70
N PHE A 82 -0.41 19.01 22.00
CA PHE A 82 -0.89 20.34 21.59
C PHE A 82 -1.83 20.98 22.62
N GLU A 83 -2.32 20.20 23.59
CA GLU A 83 -3.21 20.66 24.65
C GLU A 83 -2.39 21.22 25.83
N ASP A 84 -3.06 21.59 26.93
CA ASP A 84 -2.35 22.14 28.09
C ASP A 84 -1.55 21.08 28.88
N SER A 85 -0.63 21.54 29.75
CA SER A 85 0.26 20.64 30.48
C SER A 85 -0.48 19.70 31.42
N ASN A 86 -1.62 20.14 31.99
CA ASN A 86 -2.37 19.36 32.98
C ASN A 86 -3.19 18.28 32.28
N GLU A 87 -3.78 18.59 31.13
CA GLU A 87 -4.49 17.61 30.30
C GLU A 87 -3.54 16.50 29.83
N LEU A 88 -2.34 16.87 29.36
CA LEU A 88 -1.31 15.89 29.01
C LEU A 88 -0.91 15.04 30.23
N GLU A 89 -0.69 15.67 31.39
CA GLU A 89 -0.33 14.95 32.63
C GLU A 89 -1.40 13.94 33.05
N ASN A 90 -2.67 14.36 33.04
CA ASN A 90 -3.81 13.52 33.42
C ASN A 90 -4.03 12.33 32.46
N SER A 91 -3.60 12.46 31.21
CA SER A 91 -3.69 11.38 30.22
C SER A 91 -2.60 10.32 30.36
N LEU A 92 -1.52 10.62 31.10
CA LEU A 92 -0.36 9.76 31.26
C LEU A 92 -0.40 9.03 32.61
N PRO A 93 0.30 7.88 32.75
CA PRO A 93 0.43 7.22 34.05
C PRO A 93 1.07 8.17 35.08
N ALA A 94 0.34 8.40 36.18
CA ALA A 94 0.72 9.37 37.21
C ALA A 94 2.08 9.02 37.84
N GLY A 95 3.00 9.99 37.87
CA GLY A 95 4.33 9.87 38.46
C GLY A 95 5.36 9.11 37.61
N TYR A 96 5.05 8.72 36.37
CA TYR A 96 5.99 7.98 35.51
C TYR A 96 6.76 8.85 34.53
N ASN A 97 6.31 10.08 34.33
CA ASN A 97 6.72 10.92 33.22
C ASN A 97 7.13 12.31 33.69
N LEU A 98 8.18 12.85 33.10
CA LEU A 98 8.59 14.24 33.23
C LEU A 98 8.05 15.02 32.04
N ILE A 99 7.15 15.97 32.30
CA ILE A 99 6.58 16.83 31.26
C ILE A 99 7.53 18.00 31.01
N VAL A 100 7.74 18.29 29.73
CA VAL A 100 8.68 19.29 29.25
C VAL A 100 7.97 20.21 28.27
N LYS A 101 8.09 21.51 28.48
CA LYS A 101 7.59 22.51 27.54
C LYS A 101 8.50 22.61 26.31
N GLY A 102 7.92 22.78 25.14
CA GLY A 102 8.64 23.05 23.92
C GLY A 102 7.93 24.05 23.02
N SER A 103 8.62 24.41 21.92
CA SER A 103 8.09 25.33 20.92
C SER A 103 8.14 24.71 19.53
N LEU A 104 6.99 24.64 18.87
CA LEU A 104 6.82 24.19 17.50
C LEU A 104 6.90 25.37 16.54
N PHE A 105 7.84 25.32 15.60
CA PHE A 105 7.96 26.26 14.50
C PHE A 105 7.63 25.55 13.18
N ASN A 106 6.39 25.71 12.70
CA ASN A 106 5.94 25.11 11.45
C ASN A 106 5.99 26.14 10.30
N VAL A 107 6.89 25.94 9.34
CA VAL A 107 6.96 26.78 8.14
C VAL A 107 5.95 26.36 7.07
N ASN A 108 5.69 27.26 6.11
CA ASN A 108 4.68 27.04 5.08
C ASN A 108 5.23 26.34 3.83
N THR A 109 6.52 26.50 3.56
CA THR A 109 7.17 25.94 2.35
C THR A 109 8.41 25.12 2.69
N ILE A 110 8.74 24.16 1.81
CA ILE A 110 9.96 23.36 1.97
C ILE A 110 11.21 24.22 1.74
N GLU A 111 11.11 25.26 0.93
CA GLU A 111 12.18 26.23 0.69
C GLU A 111 12.51 27.02 1.95
N GLU A 112 11.52 27.50 2.69
CA GLU A 112 11.70 28.13 4.01
C GLU A 112 12.39 27.16 4.98
N PHE A 113 11.91 25.92 5.05
CA PHE A 113 12.47 24.90 5.93
C PHE A 113 13.98 24.70 5.67
N LYS A 114 14.37 24.65 4.39
CA LYS A 114 15.77 24.51 3.98
C LYS A 114 16.60 25.77 4.24
N LYS A 115 16.03 26.96 4.01
CA LYS A 115 16.74 28.26 4.11
C LYS A 115 17.00 28.72 5.55
N ILE A 116 16.18 28.29 6.52
CA ILE A 116 16.37 28.69 7.93
C ILE A 116 17.79 28.35 8.39
N ASP A 117 18.47 29.35 8.96
CA ASP A 117 19.76 29.16 9.61
C ASP A 117 19.59 28.36 10.91
N LYS A 118 19.94 27.08 10.83
CA LYS A 118 19.83 26.12 11.93
C LYS A 118 20.75 26.48 13.11
N ALA A 119 21.88 27.15 12.87
CA ALA A 119 22.79 27.56 13.93
C ALA A 119 22.20 28.73 14.72
N THR A 120 21.66 29.73 14.03
CA THR A 120 21.00 30.89 14.67
C THR A 120 19.75 30.46 15.43
N PHE A 121 18.90 29.63 14.83
CA PHE A 121 17.70 29.08 15.49
C PHE A 121 18.01 28.42 16.85
N LEU A 122 19.06 27.60 16.89
CA LEU A 122 19.48 26.92 18.12
C LEU A 122 20.15 27.87 19.12
N ARG A 123 20.97 28.82 18.65
CA ARG A 123 21.61 29.83 19.52
C ARG A 123 20.59 30.71 20.23
N GLU A 124 19.54 31.13 19.53
CA GLU A 124 18.46 31.92 20.13
C GLU A 124 17.74 31.15 21.24
N ALA A 125 17.47 29.86 21.02
CA ALA A 125 16.88 29.00 22.04
C ALA A 125 17.79 28.85 23.27
N GLY A 126 19.10 28.66 23.06
CA GLY A 126 20.07 28.62 24.17
C GLY A 126 20.24 29.96 24.89
N SER A 127 20.15 31.08 24.18
CA SER A 127 20.20 32.43 24.79
C SER A 127 19.03 32.65 25.72
N ARG A 128 17.80 32.29 25.32
CA ARG A 128 16.62 32.38 26.18
C ARG A 128 16.79 31.57 27.47
N MET A 129 17.35 30.36 27.36
CA MET A 129 17.66 29.54 28.53
C MET A 129 18.71 30.20 29.43
N TYR A 130 19.78 30.74 28.85
CA TYR A 130 20.83 31.45 29.57
C TYR A 130 20.31 32.69 30.31
N ASP A 131 19.42 33.47 29.69
CA ASP A 131 18.81 34.65 30.30
C ASP A 131 17.94 34.27 31.51
N LYS A 132 17.16 33.18 31.40
CA LYS A 132 16.38 32.61 32.52
C LYS A 132 17.27 32.10 33.66
N ILE A 133 18.46 31.58 33.35
CA ILE A 133 19.44 31.17 34.38
C ILE A 133 19.98 32.40 35.10
N ARG A 134 20.40 33.43 34.36
CA ARG A 134 20.96 34.66 34.95
C ARG A 134 19.96 35.43 35.80
N SER A 135 18.69 35.45 35.40
CA SER A 135 17.62 36.11 36.17
C SER A 135 17.20 35.33 37.42
N GLY A 136 17.65 34.08 37.57
CA GLY A 136 17.22 33.18 38.63
C GLY A 136 15.89 32.47 38.37
N GLU A 137 15.20 32.78 37.26
CA GLU A 137 13.92 32.16 36.89
C GLU A 137 14.05 30.64 36.69
N ALA A 138 15.15 30.18 36.09
CA ALA A 138 15.39 28.77 35.83
C ALA A 138 15.52 27.92 37.11
N PHE A 139 15.86 28.52 38.27
CA PHE A 139 15.89 27.80 39.55
C PHE A 139 14.50 27.74 40.18
N LYS A 140 13.68 28.78 39.99
CA LYS A 140 12.27 28.78 40.42
C LYS A 140 11.39 27.86 39.59
N ASN A 141 11.73 27.69 38.31
CA ASN A 141 11.08 26.76 37.40
C ASN A 141 12.13 25.92 36.64
N PRO A 142 12.62 24.81 37.24
CA PRO A 142 13.65 23.96 36.66
C PRO A 142 13.31 23.38 35.27
N GLN A 143 12.02 23.30 34.89
CA GLN A 143 11.62 22.84 33.56
C GLN A 143 12.18 23.72 32.43
N ALA A 144 12.48 25.00 32.71
CA ALA A 144 13.09 25.91 31.74
C ALA A 144 14.47 25.42 31.23
N LEU A 145 15.15 24.58 32.01
CA LEU A 145 16.44 23.99 31.65
C LEU A 145 16.30 22.84 30.64
N MET A 146 15.08 22.33 30.44
CA MET A 146 14.82 21.13 29.62
C MET A 146 14.02 21.43 28.35
N GLU A 147 13.74 22.70 28.06
CA GLU A 147 12.92 23.09 26.91
C GLU A 147 13.47 22.55 25.59
N PHE A 148 12.58 22.16 24.67
CA PHE A 148 12.94 21.72 23.32
C PHE A 148 12.29 22.59 22.24
N ASN A 149 12.86 22.59 21.04
CA ASN A 149 12.30 23.31 19.90
C ASN A 149 12.14 22.33 18.73
N LEU A 150 11.03 22.43 18.00
CA LEU A 150 10.68 21.53 16.92
C LEU A 150 10.44 22.33 15.64
N LEU A 151 11.37 22.22 14.69
CA LEU A 151 11.22 22.83 13.37
C LEU A 151 10.49 21.85 12.44
N THR A 152 9.40 22.28 11.80
CA THR A 152 8.57 21.41 10.95
C THR A 152 8.15 22.05 9.64
N PHE A 153 7.89 21.20 8.65
CA PHE A 153 7.17 21.52 7.42
C PHE A 153 6.22 20.36 7.08
N ALA A 154 4.93 20.66 6.96
CA ALA A 154 3.88 19.68 6.66
C ALA A 154 3.41 19.81 5.19
N ASP A 155 3.76 18.84 4.34
CA ASP A 155 3.19 18.67 3.00
C ASP A 155 1.89 17.88 3.12
N LEU A 156 0.79 18.61 3.32
CA LEU A 156 -0.55 18.04 3.50
C LEU A 156 -1.14 17.45 2.20
N LYS A 157 -0.55 17.75 1.03
CA LYS A 157 -0.96 17.12 -0.24
C LYS A 157 -0.40 15.71 -0.37
N LYS A 158 0.83 15.51 0.09
CA LYS A 158 1.52 14.20 0.04
C LYS A 158 1.51 13.46 1.37
N PHE A 159 0.92 14.04 2.41
CA PHE A 159 0.97 13.57 3.80
C PHE A 159 2.40 13.28 4.28
N LYS A 160 3.33 14.18 3.95
CA LYS A 160 4.75 14.10 4.30
C LYS A 160 5.12 15.20 5.27
N PHE A 161 5.66 14.82 6.43
CA PHE A 161 6.02 15.75 7.50
C PHE A 161 7.54 15.72 7.70
N TYR A 162 8.18 16.83 7.38
CA TYR A 162 9.61 17.04 7.61
C TYR A 162 9.76 17.71 8.97
N TYR A 163 10.61 17.17 9.84
CA TYR A 163 10.76 17.68 11.20
C TYR A 163 12.18 17.52 11.73
N TRP A 164 12.59 18.40 12.63
CA TRP A 164 13.90 18.32 13.28
C TRP A 164 13.84 18.89 14.70
N PHE A 165 14.22 18.08 15.68
CA PHE A 165 14.31 18.49 17.07
C PHE A 165 15.63 19.20 17.36
N ALA A 166 15.52 20.30 18.11
CA ALA A 166 16.62 21.02 18.70
C ALA A 166 16.45 21.03 20.22
N PHE A 167 17.40 20.40 20.92
CA PHE A 167 17.47 20.34 22.37
C PHE A 167 18.60 21.28 22.82
N PRO A 168 18.35 22.54 23.18
CA PRO A 168 19.40 23.48 23.53
C PRO A 168 20.22 22.99 24.72
N LYS A 169 21.54 22.91 24.52
CA LYS A 169 22.51 22.48 25.53
C LYS A 169 23.59 23.51 25.72
N LEU A 170 23.67 24.08 26.91
CA LEU A 170 24.73 25.00 27.29
C LEU A 170 25.99 24.22 27.63
N THR A 171 27.09 24.47 26.92
CA THR A 171 28.34 23.74 27.15
C THR A 171 29.23 24.50 28.12
N ILE A 172 29.38 23.94 29.32
CA ILE A 172 30.39 24.32 30.31
C ILE A 172 31.12 23.04 30.72
N ASP A 173 32.45 23.07 30.71
CA ASP A 173 33.26 21.87 30.90
C ASP A 173 33.44 21.54 32.39
N TRP A 174 32.94 20.37 32.77
CA TRP A 174 33.11 19.77 34.09
C TRP A 174 33.99 18.53 34.00
N VAL A 175 34.84 18.32 35.00
CA VAL A 175 35.64 17.10 35.14
C VAL A 175 35.11 16.25 36.29
N VAL A 176 35.10 14.93 36.07
CA VAL A 176 34.76 13.93 37.08
C VAL A 176 36.00 13.65 37.92
N ILE A 177 35.92 13.90 39.22
CA ILE A 177 36.97 13.62 40.19
C ILE A 177 36.88 12.15 40.63
N SER A 178 35.70 11.75 41.05
CA SER A 178 35.44 10.41 41.57
C SER A 178 34.04 9.96 41.20
N LYS A 179 33.81 8.64 41.22
CA LYS A 179 32.56 8.03 40.80
C LYS A 179 32.30 6.72 41.51
N THR A 180 31.08 6.57 41.99
CA THR A 180 30.66 5.41 42.79
C THR A 180 29.30 4.92 42.35
N VAL A 181 29.17 3.64 42.07
CA VAL A 181 27.87 3.02 41.78
C VAL A 181 27.23 2.60 43.10
N PHE A 182 25.94 2.87 43.28
CA PHE A 182 25.22 2.53 44.50
C PHE A 182 23.82 1.97 44.19
N ALA A 183 23.41 0.99 44.99
CA ALA A 183 22.03 0.52 45.00
C ALA A 183 21.14 1.61 45.62
N SER A 184 20.15 2.07 44.86
CA SER A 184 19.33 3.23 45.21
C SER A 184 17.93 2.89 45.68
N ASP A 185 17.59 1.62 45.91
CA ASP A 185 16.23 1.14 46.22
C ASP A 185 15.61 1.85 47.43
N SER A 186 16.33 1.93 48.55
CA SER A 186 15.87 2.64 49.74
C SER A 186 15.69 4.13 49.49
N ARG A 187 16.51 4.71 48.59
CA ARG A 187 16.50 6.14 48.28
C ARG A 187 15.39 6.54 47.32
N ILE A 188 15.14 5.69 46.34
CA ILE A 188 14.05 5.83 45.39
C ILE A 188 12.71 5.84 46.13
N ASN A 189 12.50 4.97 47.12
CA ASN A 189 11.23 4.90 47.85
C ASN A 189 10.81 6.23 48.50
N TYR A 190 11.73 6.97 49.12
CA TYR A 190 11.39 8.27 49.71
C TYR A 190 11.27 9.36 48.62
N LEU A 191 12.10 9.31 47.56
CA LEU A 191 11.98 10.18 46.40
C LEU A 191 10.63 10.04 45.70
N GLU A 192 10.07 8.82 45.64
CA GLU A 192 8.76 8.57 45.05
C GLU A 192 7.63 9.32 45.76
N THR A 193 7.73 9.47 47.08
CA THR A 193 6.74 10.20 47.86
C THR A 193 6.84 11.69 47.56
N TRP A 194 8.05 12.23 47.56
CA TRP A 194 8.32 13.63 47.26
C TRP A 194 7.93 14.02 45.82
N LEU A 195 8.16 13.14 44.84
CA LEU A 195 7.79 13.37 43.44
C LEU A 195 6.28 13.38 43.18
N LYS A 196 5.46 12.81 44.06
CA LYS A 196 4.00 12.96 43.94
C LYS A 196 3.55 14.39 44.21
N GLU A 197 4.24 15.08 45.12
CA GLU A 197 3.99 16.47 45.46
C GLU A 197 4.74 17.43 44.52
N ASN A 198 5.85 16.97 43.94
CA ASN A 198 6.74 17.73 43.06
C ASN A 198 6.98 17.04 41.70
N PRO A 199 5.92 16.73 40.90
CA PRO A 199 6.03 15.90 39.70
C PRO A 199 6.85 16.53 38.56
N LYS A 200 7.14 17.83 38.68
CA LYS A 200 7.85 18.63 37.66
C LYS A 200 9.35 18.73 37.90
N GLU A 201 9.85 18.22 39.04
CA GLU A 201 11.25 18.34 39.40
C GLU A 201 12.07 17.14 38.94
N GLN A 202 13.00 17.40 38.01
CA GLN A 202 13.99 16.42 37.55
C GLN A 202 15.30 16.48 38.35
N ALA A 203 15.62 17.63 38.93
CA ALA A 203 16.81 17.87 39.73
C ALA A 203 16.42 18.55 41.04
N PHE A 204 17.08 18.19 42.14
CA PHE A 204 16.74 18.59 43.51
C PHE A 204 17.98 18.51 44.41
N LEU A 205 17.88 19.01 45.64
CA LEU A 205 18.98 19.02 46.61
C LEU A 205 18.76 17.98 47.70
N LEU A 206 19.83 17.31 48.11
CA LEU A 206 19.82 16.24 49.11
C LEU A 206 20.80 16.55 50.25
N SER A 207 20.34 16.39 51.49
CA SER A 207 21.18 16.39 52.69
C SER A 207 20.72 15.25 53.60
N GLY A 208 21.42 14.11 53.54
CA GLY A 208 20.94 12.89 54.19
C GLY A 208 19.61 12.45 53.58
N ASP A 209 18.56 12.37 54.41
CA ASP A 209 17.20 12.00 54.00
C ASP A 209 16.32 13.21 53.63
N ASP A 210 16.81 14.44 53.82
CA ASP A 210 16.07 15.67 53.50
C ASP A 210 16.18 16.01 52.00
N ILE A 211 15.03 16.27 51.37
CA ILE A 211 14.92 16.67 49.95
C ILE A 211 14.40 18.09 49.85
N HIS A 212 15.14 18.93 49.14
CA HIS A 212 14.77 20.31 48.83
C HIS A 212 14.63 20.51 47.33
N SER A 213 13.74 21.43 46.95
CA SER A 213 13.58 21.87 45.57
C SER A 213 14.87 22.49 45.05
N LEU A 214 15.13 22.40 43.74
CA LEU A 214 16.23 23.15 43.13
C LEU A 214 16.08 24.67 43.29
N SER A 215 14.87 25.16 43.62
CA SER A 215 14.64 26.57 43.94
C SER A 215 15.38 27.04 45.20
N ASP A 216 15.71 26.14 46.12
CA ASP A 216 16.51 26.40 47.33
C ASP A 216 18.02 26.36 47.03
N ILE A 217 18.44 26.75 45.82
CA ILE A 217 19.83 26.63 45.35
C ILE A 217 20.85 27.35 46.23
N ASP A 218 20.44 28.38 46.95
CA ASP A 218 21.30 29.12 47.86
C ASP A 218 21.74 28.25 49.07
N LEU A 219 21.16 27.06 49.28
CA LEU A 219 21.66 26.08 50.26
C LEU A 219 22.99 25.41 49.83
N LEU A 220 23.33 25.44 48.53
CA LEU A 220 24.60 24.93 47.99
C LEU A 220 25.75 25.94 48.17
N GLU A 221 25.98 26.41 49.39
CA GLU A 221 27.15 27.25 49.73
C GLU A 221 28.43 26.41 49.89
N GLU A 222 29.59 27.05 49.71
CA GLU A 222 30.90 26.43 49.85
C GLU A 222 31.11 25.87 51.27
N GLY A 223 31.16 24.53 51.41
CA GLY A 223 31.37 23.84 52.69
C GLY A 223 30.12 23.19 53.29
N ALA A 224 28.93 23.37 52.70
CA ALA A 224 27.72 22.67 53.11
C ALA A 224 27.63 21.25 52.52
N ALA A 225 27.09 20.29 53.28
CA ALA A 225 27.02 18.87 52.92
C ALA A 225 25.83 18.52 52.01
N TRP A 226 25.63 19.30 50.94
CA TRP A 226 24.52 19.09 50.00
C TRP A 226 24.96 18.38 48.72
N THR A 227 24.14 17.44 48.27
CA THR A 227 24.31 16.67 47.03
C THR A 227 23.21 17.02 46.04
N LEU A 228 23.54 17.22 44.76
CA LEU A 228 22.55 17.38 43.70
C LEU A 228 21.97 16.01 43.33
N GLY A 229 20.68 15.79 43.57
CA GLY A 229 19.96 14.65 43.04
C GLY A 229 19.45 14.92 41.62
N PHE A 230 19.51 13.92 40.75
CA PHE A 230 19.04 14.02 39.37
C PHE A 230 18.36 12.74 38.89
N ILE A 231 17.17 12.87 38.31
CA ILE A 231 16.41 11.75 37.72
C ILE A 231 16.86 11.54 36.28
N ASP A 232 17.51 10.39 36.05
CA ASP A 232 18.04 10.04 34.74
C ASP A 232 16.94 9.52 33.83
N THR A 233 17.01 9.91 32.55
CA THR A 233 16.04 9.48 31.53
C THR A 233 16.64 8.51 30.52
N GLY A 234 17.87 8.02 30.75
CA GLY A 234 18.55 7.09 29.86
C GLY A 234 19.38 6.03 30.60
N THR A 235 19.59 4.89 29.95
CA THR A 235 20.34 3.72 30.45
C THR A 235 21.33 3.15 29.43
N THR A 236 21.44 3.72 28.22
CA THR A 236 22.28 3.21 27.12
C THR A 236 23.77 3.06 27.43
N LYS A 237 24.34 3.96 28.24
CA LYS A 237 25.76 3.91 28.61
C LYS A 237 25.88 3.70 30.11
N ALA A 238 26.73 2.74 30.49
CA ALA A 238 27.03 2.46 31.88
C ALA A 238 27.58 3.73 32.54
N ASN A 239 26.88 4.17 33.59
CA ASN A 239 27.26 5.31 34.40
C ASN A 239 27.44 6.64 33.64
N VAL A 240 26.81 6.84 32.49
CA VAL A 240 26.82 8.14 31.79
C VAL A 240 25.42 8.75 31.88
N PRO A 241 25.27 9.97 32.41
CA PRO A 241 23.96 10.60 32.59
C PRO A 241 23.36 11.06 31.26
N SER A 242 22.04 11.22 31.24
CA SER A 242 21.33 11.87 30.14
C SER A 242 21.69 13.37 30.00
N TYR A 243 21.53 13.90 28.78
CA TYR A 243 21.94 15.27 28.45
C TYR A 243 21.26 16.35 29.29
N GLN A 244 20.09 16.09 29.88
CA GLN A 244 19.36 17.04 30.70
C GLN A 244 20.23 17.54 31.88
N LEU A 245 21.06 16.66 32.47
CA LEU A 245 21.98 17.04 33.55
C LEU A 245 22.98 18.12 33.09
N GLN A 246 23.36 18.14 31.80
CA GLN A 246 24.29 19.14 31.27
C GLN A 246 23.78 20.57 31.48
N ASN A 247 22.48 20.80 31.31
CA ASN A 247 21.88 22.12 31.48
C ASN A 247 21.77 22.52 32.95
N VAL A 248 21.49 21.55 33.84
CA VAL A 248 21.51 21.77 35.30
C VAL A 248 22.90 22.18 35.75
N LEU A 249 23.94 21.43 35.35
CA LEU A 249 25.32 21.74 35.68
C LEU A 249 25.80 23.08 35.11
N ALA A 250 25.34 23.44 33.90
CA ALA A 250 25.62 24.76 33.34
C ALA A 250 24.98 25.87 34.19
N ALA A 251 23.73 25.69 34.64
CA ALA A 251 23.06 26.64 35.51
C ALA A 251 23.79 26.82 36.85
N LEU A 252 24.21 25.71 37.47
CA LEU A 252 25.01 25.73 38.71
C LEU A 252 26.32 26.51 38.53
N ALA A 253 27.05 26.25 37.43
CA ALA A 253 28.31 26.93 37.16
C ALA A 253 28.12 28.46 37.04
N ILE A 254 27.07 28.88 36.32
CA ILE A 254 26.71 30.29 36.13
C ILE A 254 26.33 30.96 37.46
N LYS A 255 25.65 30.24 38.36
CA LYS A 255 25.29 30.74 39.70
C LYS A 255 26.49 30.88 40.63
N GLY A 256 27.62 30.24 40.32
CA GLY A 256 28.86 30.35 41.10
C GLY A 256 29.40 29.02 41.63
N VAL A 257 28.68 27.91 41.46
CA VAL A 257 29.10 26.60 41.98
C VAL A 257 30.30 26.09 41.18
N ARG A 258 31.41 25.78 41.87
CA ARG A 258 32.65 25.28 41.24
C ARG A 258 32.91 23.80 41.50
N LYS A 259 32.33 23.24 42.56
CA LYS A 259 32.39 21.82 42.93
C LYS A 259 31.02 21.36 43.38
N VAL A 260 30.62 20.16 42.99
CA VAL A 260 29.32 19.59 43.36
C VAL A 260 29.38 18.06 43.32
N THR A 261 28.73 17.42 44.28
CA THR A 261 28.46 15.97 44.23
C THR A 261 27.09 15.76 43.60
N VAL A 262 26.99 14.85 42.65
CA VAL A 262 25.76 14.57 41.91
C VAL A 262 25.38 13.11 42.04
N ASP A 263 24.18 12.85 42.57
CA ASP A 263 23.58 11.52 42.61
C ASP A 263 22.59 11.37 41.46
N VAL A 264 22.91 10.47 40.54
CA VAL A 264 22.11 10.14 39.36
C VAL A 264 21.26 8.91 39.67
N PHE A 265 19.94 9.10 39.70
CA PHE A 265 18.95 8.08 40.02
C PHE A 265 18.33 7.47 38.77
N ARG A 266 18.40 6.15 38.64
CA ARG A 266 17.73 5.37 37.59
C ARG A 266 16.62 4.51 38.20
N PHE A 267 15.39 5.01 38.18
CA PHE A 267 14.26 4.45 38.94
C PHE A 267 13.99 2.96 38.66
N ASN A 268 14.03 2.53 37.39
CA ASN A 268 13.80 1.13 37.01
C ASN A 268 15.04 0.25 37.00
N HIS A 269 16.21 0.83 37.21
CA HIS A 269 17.50 0.16 37.20
C HIS A 269 18.29 0.67 38.40
N SER A 270 17.70 0.51 39.58
CA SER A 270 18.16 1.11 40.84
C SER A 270 19.59 0.70 41.24
N ALA A 271 20.04 -0.48 40.77
CA ALA A 271 21.40 -0.98 40.93
C ALA A 271 22.43 -0.26 40.04
N ASP A 272 21.99 0.42 38.98
CA ASP A 272 22.82 1.17 38.04
C ASP A 272 22.85 2.68 38.34
N SER A 273 22.27 3.12 39.46
CA SER A 273 22.41 4.49 39.95
C SER A 273 23.85 4.77 40.40
N PHE A 274 24.29 6.02 40.24
CA PHE A 274 25.69 6.37 40.50
C PHE A 274 25.85 7.80 40.99
N SER A 275 26.88 8.01 41.81
CA SER A 275 27.30 9.29 42.33
C SER A 275 28.57 9.75 41.61
N MET A 276 28.70 11.06 41.36
CA MET A 276 29.88 11.68 40.79
C MET A 276 30.27 12.93 41.56
N GLU A 277 31.53 13.03 41.94
CA GLU A 277 32.11 14.31 42.39
C GLU A 277 32.63 15.06 41.19
N LEU A 278 32.11 16.26 40.97
CA LEU A 278 32.43 17.09 39.81
C LEU A 278 33.16 18.36 40.25
N SER A 279 34.10 18.80 39.42
CA SER A 279 34.66 20.15 39.51
C SER A 279 34.70 20.83 38.17
N LEU A 280 34.57 22.15 38.18
CA LEU A 280 34.69 22.96 36.97
C LEU A 280 36.11 22.84 36.41
N LYS A 281 36.23 22.60 35.10
CA LYS A 281 37.55 22.43 34.44
C LYS A 281 38.36 23.72 34.47
N SER A 282 37.69 24.87 34.32
CA SER A 282 38.29 26.19 34.50
C SER A 282 38.22 26.62 35.96
N LYS A 283 39.31 27.19 36.47
CA LYS A 283 39.37 27.85 37.77
C LYS A 283 39.09 29.36 37.69
N GLU A 284 39.00 29.90 36.48
CA GLU A 284 38.67 31.30 36.23
C GLU A 284 37.16 31.52 36.26
N ASP A 285 36.74 32.75 36.50
CA ASP A 285 35.33 33.11 36.40
C ASP A 285 34.80 32.95 34.98
N LEU A 286 33.56 32.47 34.90
CA LEU A 286 32.90 32.28 33.62
C LEU A 286 32.65 33.64 32.95
N PRO A 287 32.85 33.75 31.62
CA PRO A 287 32.57 34.98 30.90
C PRO A 287 31.09 35.36 31.01
N GLU A 288 30.78 36.67 31.03
CA GLU A 288 29.39 37.19 31.09
C GLU A 288 28.57 36.99 29.80
N THR A 289 29.01 36.10 28.91
CA THR A 289 28.38 35.78 27.63
C THR A 289 27.77 34.39 27.64
N CYS A 290 26.70 34.18 26.86
CA CYS A 290 26.06 32.88 26.70
C CYS A 290 27.07 31.81 26.24
N PRO A 291 27.19 30.67 26.95
CA PRO A 291 28.07 29.57 26.58
C PRO A 291 27.73 28.98 25.20
N ARG A 292 28.65 28.18 24.65
CA ARG A 292 28.43 27.49 23.38
C ARG A 292 27.19 26.60 23.45
N VAL A 293 26.23 26.85 22.55
CA VAL A 293 24.99 26.09 22.43
C VAL A 293 25.14 24.96 21.40
N THR A 294 24.82 23.74 21.78
CA THR A 294 24.66 22.59 20.87
C THR A 294 23.29 21.94 21.08
N GLY A 295 22.84 21.01 20.24
CA GLY A 295 21.50 20.45 20.49
C GLY A 295 20.70 19.82 19.36
N TRP A 296 21.12 19.96 18.11
CA TRP A 296 20.39 19.33 17.00
C TRP A 296 20.41 17.82 17.11
N GLU A 297 19.23 17.22 17.01
CA GLU A 297 19.09 15.77 17.01
C GLU A 297 19.78 15.15 15.80
N ARG A 298 20.38 13.98 15.97
CA ARG A 298 20.97 13.19 14.89
C ARG A 298 19.96 12.18 14.37
N THR A 299 20.05 11.87 13.08
CA THR A 299 19.26 10.81 12.45
C THR A 299 19.72 9.43 12.91
N GLY A 300 18.99 8.36 12.56
CA GLY A 300 19.40 6.98 12.83
C GLY A 300 20.77 6.60 12.22
N GLN A 301 21.23 7.33 11.20
CA GLN A 301 22.56 7.20 10.60
C GLN A 301 23.63 8.07 11.30
N ASN A 302 23.33 8.62 12.48
CA ASN A 302 24.19 9.48 13.28
C ASN A 302 24.62 10.81 12.59
N LYS A 303 23.90 11.22 11.54
CA LYS A 303 24.12 12.48 10.81
C LYS A 303 23.24 13.59 11.37
N LEU A 304 23.73 14.83 11.31
CA LEU A 304 22.89 16.01 11.58
C LEU A 304 21.99 16.25 10.37
N GLY A 305 20.69 16.07 10.54
CA GLY A 305 19.71 16.31 9.49
C GLY A 305 18.28 16.10 9.96
N PRO A 306 17.31 16.65 9.21
CA PRO A 306 15.89 16.49 9.51
C PRO A 306 15.43 15.04 9.27
N LYS A 307 14.33 14.67 9.93
CA LYS A 307 13.60 13.42 9.74
C LYS A 307 12.38 13.65 8.85
N LEU A 308 11.87 12.56 8.26
CA LEU A 308 10.67 12.53 7.44
C LEU A 308 9.70 11.48 7.97
N ALA A 309 8.48 11.88 8.32
CA ALA A 309 7.35 10.98 8.54
C ALA A 309 6.46 10.98 7.28
N ASN A 310 6.22 9.81 6.70
CA ASN A 310 5.33 9.64 5.56
C ASN A 310 4.08 8.89 6.02
N LEU A 311 2.96 9.61 6.11
CA LEU A 311 1.68 9.05 6.56
C LEU A 311 0.71 8.79 5.41
N GLY A 312 1.13 8.97 4.15
CA GLY A 312 0.26 8.79 2.98
C GLY A 312 -0.41 7.41 2.94
N SER A 313 0.34 6.35 3.28
CA SER A 313 -0.17 4.98 3.30
C SER A 313 -1.11 4.67 4.47
N LEU A 314 -1.15 5.50 5.50
CA LEU A 314 -2.01 5.34 6.67
C LEU A 314 -3.26 6.23 6.61
N ILE A 315 -3.28 7.22 5.71
CA ILE A 315 -4.32 8.26 5.66
C ILE A 315 -5.05 8.27 4.32
N ASN A 316 -4.41 7.93 3.19
CA ASN A 316 -5.07 7.95 1.89
C ASN A 316 -6.06 6.77 1.75
N PRO A 317 -7.40 7.02 1.67
CA PRO A 317 -8.40 5.95 1.59
C PRO A 317 -8.24 5.04 0.37
N GLU A 318 -7.78 5.57 -0.76
CA GLU A 318 -7.55 4.78 -1.98
C GLU A 318 -6.39 3.78 -1.79
N GLN A 319 -5.32 4.22 -1.12
CA GLN A 319 -4.17 3.35 -0.81
C GLN A 319 -4.52 2.31 0.25
N LEU A 320 -5.35 2.67 1.24
CA LEU A 320 -5.86 1.73 2.23
C LEU A 320 -6.75 0.65 1.58
N ALA A 321 -7.64 1.06 0.66
CA ALA A 321 -8.46 0.12 -0.10
C ALA A 321 -7.60 -0.82 -0.96
N ASP A 322 -6.57 -0.31 -1.62
CA ASP A 322 -5.64 -1.12 -2.42
C ASP A 322 -4.90 -2.16 -1.57
N GLN A 323 -4.37 -1.74 -0.42
CA GLN A 323 -3.68 -2.64 0.52
C GLN A 323 -4.63 -3.71 1.08
N ALA A 324 -5.87 -3.36 1.39
CA ALA A 324 -6.86 -4.30 1.92
C ALA A 324 -7.25 -5.37 0.89
N ILE A 325 -7.43 -4.98 -0.39
CA ILE A 325 -7.71 -5.92 -1.50
C ILE A 325 -6.51 -6.84 -1.71
N ASP A 326 -5.31 -6.29 -1.84
CA ASP A 326 -4.07 -7.06 -2.03
C ASP A 326 -3.84 -8.03 -0.86
N LEU A 327 -4.16 -7.62 0.38
CA LEU A 327 -4.06 -8.49 1.55
C LEU A 327 -5.03 -9.68 1.46
N ASN A 328 -6.27 -9.48 1.01
CA ASN A 328 -7.26 -10.55 0.87
C ASN A 328 -6.77 -11.65 -0.08
N LEU A 329 -6.22 -11.25 -1.24
CA LEU A 329 -5.63 -12.16 -2.22
C LEU A 329 -4.36 -12.85 -1.67
N LYS A 330 -3.48 -12.10 -0.99
CA LYS A 330 -2.28 -12.67 -0.35
C LYS A 330 -2.63 -13.70 0.72
N LEU A 331 -3.74 -13.52 1.45
CA LEU A 331 -4.23 -14.51 2.41
C LEU A 331 -4.64 -15.82 1.73
N MET A 332 -5.25 -15.78 0.53
CA MET A 332 -5.52 -17.00 -0.26
C MET A 332 -4.22 -17.72 -0.61
N LYS A 333 -3.22 -16.98 -1.09
CA LYS A 333 -1.89 -17.52 -1.38
C LYS A 333 -1.25 -18.16 -0.13
N TRP A 334 -1.15 -17.43 0.97
CA TRP A 334 -0.44 -17.91 2.16
C TRP A 334 -1.14 -19.08 2.87
N ARG A 335 -2.48 -19.11 2.87
CA ARG A 335 -3.24 -20.11 3.62
C ARG A 335 -3.60 -21.35 2.82
N VAL A 336 -3.84 -21.19 1.51
CA VAL A 336 -4.44 -22.24 0.69
C VAL A 336 -3.51 -22.65 -0.45
N SER A 337 -2.94 -21.70 -1.19
CA SER A 337 -2.17 -21.99 -2.40
C SER A 337 -0.85 -21.19 -2.47
N PRO A 338 0.22 -21.64 -1.77
CA PRO A 338 1.45 -20.86 -1.59
C PRO A 338 2.19 -20.46 -2.87
N ASN A 339 2.07 -21.26 -3.93
CA ASN A 339 2.74 -21.01 -5.20
C ASN A 339 1.87 -20.22 -6.20
N LEU A 340 0.71 -19.70 -5.77
CA LEU A 340 -0.18 -18.89 -6.60
C LEU A 340 0.53 -17.58 -7.00
N ASP A 341 0.59 -17.32 -8.30
CA ASP A 341 1.16 -16.09 -8.85
C ASP A 341 0.06 -15.02 -9.00
N LEU A 342 -0.11 -14.23 -7.94
CA LEU A 342 -1.02 -13.09 -7.88
C LEU A 342 -0.51 -11.89 -8.69
N ASP A 343 0.81 -11.76 -8.87
CA ASP A 343 1.40 -10.60 -9.53
C ASP A 343 1.15 -10.67 -11.04
N THR A 344 1.26 -11.86 -11.64
CA THR A 344 0.86 -12.10 -13.04
C THR A 344 -0.62 -11.75 -13.26
N ILE A 345 -1.52 -12.18 -12.36
CA ILE A 345 -2.96 -11.88 -12.46
C ILE A 345 -3.19 -10.36 -12.39
N LYS A 346 -2.60 -9.69 -11.39
CA LYS A 346 -2.71 -8.23 -11.18
C LYS A 346 -2.22 -7.43 -12.40
N ALA A 347 -1.13 -7.88 -13.03
CA ALA A 347 -0.50 -7.20 -14.16
C ALA A 347 -1.22 -7.40 -15.51
N THR A 348 -1.99 -8.48 -15.66
CA THR A 348 -2.63 -8.85 -16.92
C THR A 348 -3.60 -7.75 -17.40
N LYS A 349 -3.46 -7.33 -18.66
CA LYS A 349 -4.36 -6.37 -19.31
C LYS A 349 -5.50 -7.11 -20.00
N CYS A 350 -6.72 -6.88 -19.54
CA CYS A 350 -7.91 -7.56 -20.05
C CYS A 350 -8.72 -6.64 -20.97
N LEU A 351 -8.99 -7.09 -22.20
CA LEU A 351 -9.94 -6.46 -23.12
C LEU A 351 -11.26 -7.22 -23.09
N LEU A 352 -12.35 -6.53 -22.77
CA LEU A 352 -13.71 -7.07 -22.71
C LEU A 352 -14.49 -6.56 -23.92
N LEU A 353 -14.66 -7.43 -24.93
CA LEU A 353 -15.47 -7.15 -26.11
C LEU A 353 -16.93 -7.47 -25.78
N GLY A 354 -17.69 -6.41 -25.45
CA GLY A 354 -19.03 -6.47 -24.89
C GLY A 354 -19.05 -6.01 -23.43
N SER A 355 -19.88 -5.01 -23.13
CA SER A 355 -20.09 -4.46 -21.79
C SER A 355 -21.50 -4.73 -21.23
N GLY A 356 -22.25 -5.63 -21.88
CA GLY A 356 -23.56 -6.11 -21.43
C GLY A 356 -23.48 -7.00 -20.19
N THR A 357 -24.38 -7.99 -20.11
CA THR A 357 -24.53 -8.86 -18.93
C THR A 357 -23.21 -9.57 -18.58
N LEU A 358 -22.60 -10.25 -19.57
CA LEU A 358 -21.33 -10.94 -19.38
C LEU A 358 -20.20 -9.97 -19.04
N GLY A 359 -20.02 -8.91 -19.84
CA GLY A 359 -18.96 -7.90 -19.62
C GLY A 359 -18.98 -7.31 -18.21
N SER A 360 -20.18 -7.00 -17.70
CA SER A 360 -20.35 -6.45 -16.37
C SER A 360 -19.95 -7.43 -15.25
N TYR A 361 -20.35 -8.71 -15.34
CA TYR A 361 -19.98 -9.71 -14.34
C TYR A 361 -18.51 -10.14 -14.45
N VAL A 362 -18.00 -10.33 -15.66
CA VAL A 362 -16.58 -10.63 -15.92
C VAL A 362 -15.70 -9.50 -15.36
N GLY A 363 -16.04 -8.23 -15.64
CA GLY A 363 -15.32 -7.08 -15.10
C GLY A 363 -15.24 -7.09 -13.57
N ARG A 364 -16.36 -7.36 -12.89
CA ARG A 364 -16.40 -7.47 -11.42
C ARG A 364 -15.56 -8.64 -10.90
N ALA A 365 -15.62 -9.80 -11.54
CA ALA A 365 -14.83 -10.97 -11.14
C ALA A 365 -13.32 -10.75 -11.35
N LEU A 366 -12.91 -10.11 -12.45
CA LEU A 366 -11.52 -9.72 -12.70
C LEU A 366 -11.01 -8.75 -11.61
N LEU A 367 -11.82 -7.76 -11.23
CA LEU A 367 -11.47 -6.84 -10.15
C LEU A 367 -11.34 -7.55 -8.80
N GLY A 368 -12.18 -8.54 -8.53
CA GLY A 368 -12.09 -9.41 -7.35
C GLY A 368 -10.77 -10.19 -7.29
N TRP A 369 -10.24 -10.61 -8.44
CA TRP A 369 -8.91 -11.22 -8.58
C TRP A 369 -7.75 -10.22 -8.61
N GLY A 370 -8.03 -8.93 -8.44
CA GLY A 370 -7.00 -7.88 -8.35
C GLY A 370 -6.47 -7.38 -9.70
N VAL A 371 -7.11 -7.74 -10.82
CA VAL A 371 -6.76 -7.21 -12.15
C VAL A 371 -6.94 -5.69 -12.17
N ARG A 372 -5.92 -4.96 -12.63
CA ARG A 372 -5.91 -3.49 -12.59
C ARG A 372 -6.20 -2.82 -13.92
N ASN A 373 -5.98 -3.49 -15.05
CA ASN A 373 -6.12 -2.91 -16.38
C ASN A 373 -7.26 -3.60 -17.12
N ILE A 374 -8.41 -2.92 -17.24
CA ILE A 374 -9.62 -3.46 -17.86
C ILE A 374 -10.15 -2.47 -18.89
N THR A 375 -10.25 -2.90 -20.14
CA THR A 375 -10.78 -2.08 -21.23
C THR A 375 -12.08 -2.67 -21.74
N PHE A 376 -13.14 -1.86 -21.82
CA PHE A 376 -14.43 -2.25 -22.39
C PHE A 376 -14.57 -1.74 -23.82
N VAL A 377 -15.17 -2.55 -24.68
CA VAL A 377 -15.57 -2.20 -26.05
C VAL A 377 -17.05 -2.54 -26.21
N ASP A 378 -17.85 -1.55 -26.61
CA ASP A 378 -19.29 -1.70 -26.86
C ASP A 378 -19.80 -0.49 -27.64
N ASN A 379 -20.63 -0.68 -28.67
CA ASN A 379 -21.20 0.46 -29.41
C ASN A 379 -22.47 1.03 -28.75
N GLY A 380 -23.10 0.25 -27.86
CA GLY A 380 -24.46 0.46 -27.42
C GLY A 380 -24.62 1.49 -26.30
N LYS A 381 -25.88 1.79 -25.99
CA LYS A 381 -26.30 2.66 -24.89
C LYS A 381 -27.07 1.89 -23.83
N VAL A 382 -26.97 2.32 -22.58
CA VAL A 382 -27.69 1.72 -21.45
C VAL A 382 -29.19 1.95 -21.62
N SER A 383 -29.99 0.88 -21.57
CA SER A 383 -31.45 0.94 -21.62
C SER A 383 -32.08 0.58 -20.27
N PHE A 384 -33.33 0.98 -20.03
CA PHE A 384 -34.03 0.77 -18.74
C PHE A 384 -34.09 -0.69 -18.26
N SER A 385 -34.02 -1.67 -19.16
CA SER A 385 -34.01 -3.09 -18.80
C SER A 385 -32.62 -3.61 -18.41
N ASN A 386 -31.56 -2.83 -18.63
CA ASN A 386 -30.17 -3.25 -18.44
C ASN A 386 -29.75 -3.32 -16.97
N PRO A 387 -29.99 -2.31 -16.10
CA PRO A 387 -29.41 -2.27 -14.74
C PRO A 387 -29.67 -3.51 -13.89
N VAL A 388 -30.84 -4.14 -14.04
CA VAL A 388 -31.22 -5.35 -13.27
C VAL A 388 -30.49 -6.62 -13.71
N ARG A 389 -29.81 -6.61 -14.87
CA ARG A 389 -29.02 -7.72 -15.42
C ARG A 389 -27.54 -7.37 -15.58
N GLN A 390 -27.21 -6.09 -15.68
CA GLN A 390 -25.88 -5.58 -16.04
C GLN A 390 -25.37 -4.77 -14.85
N PRO A 391 -24.67 -5.41 -13.88
CA PRO A 391 -24.40 -4.83 -12.55
C PRO A 391 -23.39 -3.68 -12.52
N LEU A 392 -22.99 -3.14 -13.66
CA LEU A 392 -22.20 -1.92 -13.76
C LEU A 392 -23.04 -0.67 -14.07
N PHE A 393 -24.34 -0.85 -14.36
CA PHE A 393 -25.23 0.27 -14.69
C PHE A 393 -26.28 0.48 -13.61
N LYS A 394 -26.62 1.75 -13.39
CA LYS A 394 -27.67 2.21 -12.49
C LYS A 394 -28.85 2.75 -13.30
N PHE A 395 -29.96 3.03 -12.61
CA PHE A 395 -31.14 3.65 -13.24
C PHE A 395 -30.78 4.99 -13.91
N ASP A 396 -29.94 5.80 -13.26
CA ASP A 396 -29.54 7.12 -13.75
C ASP A 396 -28.79 7.04 -15.09
N ASP A 397 -28.06 5.96 -15.36
CA ASP A 397 -27.37 5.74 -16.63
C ASP A 397 -28.33 5.53 -17.82
N CYS A 398 -29.62 5.30 -17.55
CA CYS A 398 -30.66 5.11 -18.58
C CYS A 398 -31.29 6.43 -19.03
N LEU A 399 -31.09 7.51 -18.26
CA LEU A 399 -31.70 8.82 -18.52
C LEU A 399 -31.09 9.48 -19.76
N ASP A 400 -31.77 10.50 -20.29
CA ASP A 400 -31.30 11.31 -21.43
C ASP A 400 -30.93 10.51 -22.69
N GLY A 401 -31.64 9.40 -22.93
CA GLY A 401 -31.41 8.51 -24.07
C GLY A 401 -30.30 7.48 -23.86
N GLY A 402 -29.83 7.31 -22.63
CA GLY A 402 -28.89 6.27 -22.21
C GLY A 402 -27.42 6.68 -22.37
N ALA A 403 -26.64 6.46 -21.33
CA ALA A 403 -25.19 6.62 -21.36
C ALA A 403 -24.53 5.59 -22.29
N PRO A 404 -23.41 5.91 -22.96
CA PRO A 404 -22.63 4.93 -23.72
C PRO A 404 -22.11 3.82 -22.81
N LYS A 405 -22.43 2.55 -23.11
CA LYS A 405 -22.21 1.43 -22.18
C LYS A 405 -20.75 1.23 -21.80
N ALA A 406 -19.84 1.22 -22.77
CA ALA A 406 -18.42 1.00 -22.51
C ALA A 406 -17.83 2.05 -21.56
N VAL A 407 -18.19 3.33 -21.76
CA VAL A 407 -17.70 4.44 -20.93
C VAL A 407 -18.33 4.39 -19.53
N ALA A 408 -19.63 4.13 -19.45
CA ALA A 408 -20.34 3.98 -18.18
C ALA A 408 -19.78 2.79 -17.37
N ALA A 409 -19.50 1.67 -18.01
CA ALA A 409 -18.91 0.49 -17.37
C ALA A 409 -17.52 0.81 -16.78
N ALA A 410 -16.67 1.51 -17.53
CA ALA A 410 -15.36 1.94 -17.05
C ALA A 410 -15.45 2.92 -15.88
N ALA A 411 -16.42 3.84 -15.90
CA ALA A 411 -16.67 4.77 -14.79
C ALA A 411 -17.13 4.03 -13.53
N ALA A 412 -18.07 3.08 -13.67
CA ALA A 412 -18.54 2.26 -12.56
C ALA A 412 -17.42 1.41 -11.93
N MET A 413 -16.48 0.89 -12.72
CA MET A 413 -15.31 0.18 -12.21
C MET A 413 -14.42 1.07 -11.33
N LYS A 414 -14.22 2.33 -11.73
CA LYS A 414 -13.47 3.32 -10.94
C LYS A 414 -14.22 3.78 -9.69
N GLU A 415 -15.55 3.81 -9.74
CA GLU A 415 -16.37 4.06 -8.55
C GLU A 415 -16.23 2.92 -7.52
N ILE A 416 -16.18 1.67 -7.99
CA ILE A 416 -15.97 0.49 -7.13
C ILE A 416 -14.55 0.46 -6.55
N PHE A 417 -13.54 0.72 -7.40
CA PHE A 417 -12.14 0.76 -6.98
C PHE A 417 -11.36 1.85 -7.76
N PRO A 418 -11.05 3.00 -7.15
CA PRO A 418 -10.47 4.16 -7.84
C PRO A 418 -9.14 3.92 -8.55
N LEU A 419 -8.30 3.01 -8.05
CA LEU A 419 -7.01 2.69 -8.69
C LEU A 419 -7.15 1.66 -9.82
N CYS A 420 -8.37 1.25 -10.20
CA CYS A 420 -8.59 0.47 -11.41
C CYS A 420 -8.33 1.35 -12.64
N ASN A 421 -7.38 0.95 -13.48
CA ASN A 421 -7.19 1.54 -14.80
C ASN A 421 -8.24 0.98 -15.78
N ALA A 422 -9.47 1.47 -15.62
CA ALA A 422 -10.60 1.12 -16.48
C ALA A 422 -10.81 2.16 -17.60
N VAL A 423 -10.94 1.70 -18.84
CA VAL A 423 -11.19 2.55 -20.02
C VAL A 423 -12.32 1.96 -20.86
N GLY A 424 -13.17 2.80 -21.46
CA GLY A 424 -14.26 2.38 -22.31
C GLY A 424 -14.15 2.99 -23.71
N TYR A 425 -14.30 2.17 -24.74
CA TYR A 425 -14.31 2.59 -26.14
C TYR A 425 -15.68 2.30 -26.75
N GLN A 426 -16.31 3.36 -27.27
CA GLN A 426 -17.51 3.21 -28.07
C GLN A 426 -17.08 2.81 -29.49
N LEU A 427 -17.10 1.51 -29.75
CA LEU A 427 -16.57 0.92 -30.96
C LEU A 427 -17.49 -0.21 -31.42
N GLU A 428 -17.86 -0.18 -32.69
CA GLU A 428 -18.61 -1.24 -33.35
C GLU A 428 -17.64 -2.23 -33.98
N VAL A 429 -17.89 -3.52 -33.78
CA VAL A 429 -17.09 -4.59 -34.37
C VAL A 429 -17.76 -5.02 -35.66
N PRO A 430 -17.08 -4.95 -36.82
CA PRO A 430 -17.63 -5.42 -38.09
C PRO A 430 -18.12 -6.87 -38.03
N MET A 431 -19.32 -7.12 -38.54
CA MET A 431 -20.00 -8.42 -38.50
C MET A 431 -19.82 -9.18 -39.82
N ALA A 432 -19.31 -10.41 -39.76
CA ALA A 432 -19.20 -11.27 -40.93
C ALA A 432 -20.56 -11.47 -41.64
N GLY A 433 -20.59 -11.38 -42.96
CA GLY A 433 -21.81 -11.50 -43.77
C GLY A 433 -22.66 -10.23 -43.88
N HIS A 434 -22.27 -9.12 -43.25
CA HIS A 434 -22.93 -7.82 -43.41
C HIS A 434 -22.09 -6.90 -44.32
N PRO A 435 -22.63 -6.47 -45.49
CA PRO A 435 -21.89 -5.65 -46.44
C PRO A 435 -21.36 -4.34 -45.83
N VAL A 436 -20.18 -3.92 -46.29
CA VAL A 436 -19.57 -2.65 -45.89
C VAL A 436 -20.43 -1.49 -46.39
N THR A 437 -20.97 -0.71 -45.45
CA THR A 437 -21.83 0.45 -45.75
C THR A 437 -21.05 1.76 -45.74
N ASN A 438 -20.00 1.85 -44.92
CA ASN A 438 -19.09 2.98 -44.86
C ASN A 438 -17.66 2.47 -44.62
N GLU A 439 -16.92 2.31 -45.71
CA GLU A 439 -15.58 1.73 -45.69
C GLU A 439 -14.60 2.52 -44.82
N GLU A 440 -14.57 3.86 -44.92
CA GLU A 440 -13.64 4.69 -44.15
C GLU A 440 -13.88 4.53 -42.64
N SER A 441 -15.14 4.56 -42.21
CA SER A 441 -15.51 4.37 -40.81
C SER A 441 -15.21 2.96 -40.33
N GLN A 442 -15.62 1.93 -41.07
CA GLN A 442 -15.45 0.54 -40.66
C GLN A 442 -13.97 0.11 -40.67
N LYS A 443 -13.16 0.65 -41.60
CA LYS A 443 -11.71 0.45 -41.59
C LYS A 443 -11.06 1.03 -40.34
N LYS A 444 -11.44 2.26 -39.97
CA LYS A 444 -10.95 2.89 -38.73
C LYS A 444 -11.37 2.10 -37.49
N GLN A 445 -12.59 1.58 -37.46
CA GLN A 445 -13.07 0.72 -36.38
C GLN A 445 -12.26 -0.59 -36.30
N PHE A 446 -11.97 -1.20 -37.45
CA PHE A 446 -11.10 -2.37 -37.56
C PHE A 446 -9.68 -2.08 -37.02
N GLU A 447 -9.06 -0.99 -37.46
CA GLU A 447 -7.71 -0.60 -37.03
C GLU A 447 -7.67 -0.38 -35.51
N GLN A 448 -8.68 0.30 -34.96
CA GLN A 448 -8.81 0.51 -33.52
C GLN A 448 -9.02 -0.80 -32.75
N LEU A 449 -9.84 -1.72 -33.27
CA LEU A 449 -10.02 -3.04 -32.67
C LEU A 449 -8.70 -3.84 -32.64
N ALA A 450 -7.96 -3.83 -33.75
CA ALA A 450 -6.68 -4.51 -33.87
C ALA A 450 -5.63 -3.94 -32.89
N GLU A 451 -5.55 -2.61 -32.78
CA GLU A 451 -4.68 -1.92 -31.82
C GLU A 451 -5.03 -2.27 -30.37
N LEU A 452 -6.33 -2.32 -30.05
CA LEU A 452 -6.79 -2.71 -28.72
C LEU A 452 -6.43 -4.17 -28.42
N ILE A 453 -6.67 -5.11 -29.33
CA ILE A 453 -6.32 -6.51 -29.13
C ILE A 453 -4.80 -6.67 -28.95
N GLU A 454 -3.99 -5.98 -29.75
CA GLU A 454 -2.53 -6.04 -29.67
C GLU A 454 -1.98 -5.53 -28.32
N ARG A 455 -2.58 -4.47 -27.76
CA ARG A 455 -2.14 -3.85 -26.49
C ARG A 455 -2.49 -4.65 -25.23
N HIS A 456 -3.43 -5.60 -25.34
CA HIS A 456 -3.92 -6.38 -24.21
C HIS A 456 -3.37 -7.80 -24.23
N ASP A 457 -3.39 -8.47 -23.08
CA ASP A 457 -2.82 -9.80 -22.90
C ASP A 457 -3.91 -10.89 -23.03
N ALA A 458 -5.10 -10.61 -22.48
CA ALA A 458 -6.26 -11.50 -22.51
C ALA A 458 -7.48 -10.80 -23.10
N ILE A 459 -8.16 -11.46 -24.03
CA ILE A 459 -9.30 -10.95 -24.78
C ILE A 459 -10.52 -11.81 -24.44
N PHE A 460 -11.56 -11.19 -23.90
CA PHE A 460 -12.83 -11.84 -23.64
C PHE A 460 -13.82 -11.49 -24.74
N LEU A 461 -14.36 -12.52 -25.40
CA LEU A 461 -15.43 -12.41 -26.38
C LEU A 461 -16.77 -12.58 -25.66
N LEU A 462 -17.40 -11.46 -25.33
CA LEU A 462 -18.62 -11.37 -24.50
C LEU A 462 -19.77 -10.72 -25.28
N MET A 463 -19.73 -10.89 -26.60
CA MET A 463 -20.62 -10.28 -27.56
C MET A 463 -21.96 -11.04 -27.61
N ASP A 464 -22.95 -10.41 -28.22
CA ASP A 464 -24.34 -10.85 -28.26
C ASP A 464 -24.71 -11.62 -29.52
N SER A 465 -23.78 -11.75 -30.48
CA SER A 465 -23.98 -12.48 -31.73
C SER A 465 -22.75 -13.31 -32.08
N ARG A 466 -22.94 -14.29 -32.96
CA ARG A 466 -21.85 -15.12 -33.46
C ARG A 466 -20.96 -14.37 -34.45
N GLU A 467 -21.55 -13.55 -35.30
CA GLU A 467 -20.89 -12.87 -36.42
C GLU A 467 -19.86 -11.88 -35.90
N THR A 468 -20.18 -11.19 -34.81
CA THR A 468 -19.29 -10.23 -34.14
C THR A 468 -18.07 -10.90 -33.49
N ARG A 469 -18.12 -12.20 -33.16
CA ARG A 469 -16.98 -12.95 -32.58
C ARG A 469 -15.94 -13.34 -33.63
N TRP A 470 -16.29 -13.34 -34.91
CA TRP A 470 -15.44 -13.86 -35.99
C TRP A 470 -14.14 -13.08 -36.13
N LEU A 471 -14.24 -11.77 -36.33
CA LEU A 471 -13.06 -10.92 -36.54
C LEU A 471 -12.12 -10.89 -35.31
N PRO A 472 -12.61 -10.69 -34.06
CA PRO A 472 -11.75 -10.82 -32.88
C PRO A 472 -11.06 -12.18 -32.72
N THR A 473 -11.67 -13.27 -33.20
CA THR A 473 -11.06 -14.61 -33.17
C THR A 473 -9.82 -14.68 -34.05
N ILE A 474 -9.90 -14.11 -35.25
CA ILE A 474 -8.78 -14.06 -36.21
C ILE A 474 -7.66 -13.18 -35.66
N ILE A 475 -7.99 -11.95 -35.27
CA ILE A 475 -7.00 -10.99 -34.75
C ILE A 475 -6.33 -11.56 -33.50
N GLY A 476 -7.10 -12.14 -32.59
CA GLY A 476 -6.58 -12.73 -31.36
C GLY A 476 -5.58 -13.87 -31.63
N ASN A 477 -5.82 -14.69 -32.64
CA ASN A 477 -4.92 -15.79 -33.00
C ASN A 477 -3.64 -15.28 -33.70
N SER A 478 -3.79 -14.40 -34.70
CA SER A 478 -2.65 -13.77 -35.39
C SER A 478 -1.76 -12.95 -34.44
N LYS A 479 -2.35 -12.30 -33.42
CA LYS A 479 -1.61 -11.57 -32.38
C LYS A 479 -1.21 -12.42 -31.17
N HIS A 480 -1.37 -13.74 -31.27
CA HIS A 480 -1.00 -14.73 -30.26
C HIS A 480 -1.55 -14.48 -28.84
N LYS A 481 -2.82 -14.07 -28.73
CA LYS A 481 -3.46 -13.66 -27.48
C LYS A 481 -4.18 -14.81 -26.78
N ILE A 482 -4.32 -14.68 -25.45
CA ILE A 482 -5.27 -15.52 -24.70
C ILE A 482 -6.68 -15.05 -25.09
N VAL A 483 -7.47 -15.91 -25.73
CA VAL A 483 -8.86 -15.59 -26.09
C VAL A 483 -9.81 -16.50 -25.32
N ILE A 484 -10.73 -15.89 -24.57
CA ILE A 484 -11.77 -16.59 -23.81
C ILE A 484 -13.13 -16.18 -24.36
N ASN A 485 -13.90 -17.15 -24.81
CA ASN A 485 -15.21 -16.95 -25.39
C ASN A 485 -16.28 -17.41 -24.40
N ALA A 486 -17.26 -16.54 -24.12
CA ALA A 486 -18.45 -16.89 -23.36
C ALA A 486 -19.71 -16.57 -24.17
N ALA A 487 -20.58 -17.56 -24.33
CA ALA A 487 -21.84 -17.49 -25.07
C ALA A 487 -23.00 -18.03 -24.24
N LEU A 488 -24.20 -17.52 -24.48
CA LEU A 488 -25.40 -17.84 -23.69
C LEU A 488 -26.53 -18.33 -24.59
N GLY A 489 -27.21 -19.38 -24.12
CA GLY A 489 -28.55 -19.76 -24.54
C GLY A 489 -29.57 -19.37 -23.46
N PHE A 490 -30.83 -19.78 -23.66
CA PHE A 490 -31.91 -19.51 -22.72
C PHE A 490 -31.60 -20.02 -21.29
N ASP A 491 -31.18 -21.28 -21.17
CA ASP A 491 -30.86 -21.94 -19.90
C ASP A 491 -29.50 -22.67 -19.91
N SER A 492 -28.67 -22.37 -20.91
CA SER A 492 -27.37 -22.99 -21.12
C SER A 492 -26.28 -21.96 -21.39
N TYR A 493 -25.02 -22.34 -21.18
CA TYR A 493 -23.87 -21.51 -21.51
C TYR A 493 -22.74 -22.34 -22.13
N LEU A 494 -21.88 -21.64 -22.86
CA LEU A 494 -20.59 -22.15 -23.33
C LEU A 494 -19.50 -21.18 -22.87
N VAL A 495 -18.49 -21.70 -22.17
CA VAL A 495 -17.25 -20.99 -21.85
C VAL A 495 -16.10 -21.80 -22.44
N MET A 496 -15.25 -21.18 -23.25
CA MET A 496 -14.09 -21.86 -23.82
C MET A 496 -12.90 -20.92 -23.99
N ARG A 497 -11.70 -21.50 -24.04
CA ARG A 497 -10.49 -20.81 -24.47
C ARG A 497 -10.12 -21.23 -25.88
N HIS A 498 -9.68 -20.32 -26.74
CA HIS A 498 -9.23 -20.71 -28.07
C HIS A 498 -7.83 -21.32 -28.01
N GLY A 499 -7.54 -22.25 -28.91
CA GLY A 499 -6.15 -22.59 -29.20
C GLY A 499 -5.43 -21.46 -29.93
N CYS A 500 -4.19 -21.23 -29.54
CA CYS A 500 -3.35 -20.17 -30.08
C CYS A 500 -2.27 -20.77 -31.00
N LEU A 501 -2.05 -20.14 -32.15
CA LEU A 501 -0.92 -20.46 -33.01
C LEU A 501 0.39 -20.06 -32.31
N ARG A 502 1.39 -20.95 -32.34
CA ARG A 502 2.73 -20.60 -31.84
C ARG A 502 3.41 -19.64 -32.84
N PRO A 503 4.20 -18.65 -32.39
CA PRO A 503 4.84 -17.68 -33.28
C PRO A 503 5.77 -18.32 -34.33
N GLU A 504 6.28 -19.52 -34.06
CA GLU A 504 7.19 -20.24 -34.96
C GLU A 504 6.45 -21.07 -36.03
N THR A 505 5.12 -21.12 -36.01
CA THR A 505 4.34 -21.92 -36.96
C THR A 505 4.37 -21.31 -38.36
N ASP A 506 4.77 -22.11 -39.35
CA ASP A 506 4.70 -21.75 -40.77
C ASP A 506 3.24 -21.78 -41.27
N LEU A 507 2.70 -20.61 -41.59
CA LEU A 507 1.32 -20.46 -42.09
C LEU A 507 1.10 -21.06 -43.50
N THR A 508 2.17 -21.42 -44.21
CA THR A 508 2.09 -22.10 -45.52
C THR A 508 2.10 -23.63 -45.41
N ALA A 509 2.34 -24.17 -44.22
CA ALA A 509 2.33 -25.61 -43.97
C ALA A 509 0.90 -26.18 -43.96
N GLU A 510 0.80 -27.51 -44.02
CA GLU A 510 -0.47 -28.20 -43.79
C GLU A 510 -0.84 -28.15 -42.29
N ASP A 511 -2.09 -27.77 -41.99
CA ASP A 511 -2.59 -27.72 -40.62
C ASP A 511 -2.77 -29.14 -40.06
N GLN A 512 -1.95 -29.51 -39.07
CA GLN A 512 -1.90 -30.85 -38.51
C GLN A 512 -2.99 -31.16 -37.47
N GLY A 513 -3.79 -30.16 -37.07
CA GLY A 513 -4.89 -30.38 -36.12
C GLY A 513 -4.44 -30.71 -34.70
N ASP A 514 -3.29 -30.23 -34.28
CA ASP A 514 -2.60 -30.56 -33.01
C ASP A 514 -2.87 -29.55 -31.88
N ARG A 515 -3.52 -28.42 -32.16
CA ARG A 515 -3.87 -27.39 -31.18
C ARG A 515 -5.36 -27.41 -30.84
N LEU A 516 -5.74 -26.71 -29.77
CA LEU A 516 -7.15 -26.56 -29.42
C LEU A 516 -7.92 -25.76 -30.49
N GLY A 517 -9.19 -26.10 -30.69
CA GLY A 517 -10.06 -25.37 -31.60
C GLY A 517 -10.43 -23.98 -31.12
N CYS A 518 -10.87 -23.11 -32.04
CA CYS A 518 -11.59 -21.89 -31.68
C CYS A 518 -13.11 -22.13 -31.68
N TYR A 519 -13.89 -21.10 -31.37
CA TYR A 519 -15.36 -21.14 -31.39
C TYR A 519 -15.94 -21.68 -32.71
N PHE A 520 -15.28 -21.39 -33.84
CA PHE A 520 -15.73 -21.76 -35.19
C PHE A 520 -15.21 -23.12 -35.69
N CYS A 521 -14.41 -23.86 -34.90
CA CYS A 521 -13.85 -25.14 -35.37
C CYS A 521 -14.85 -26.30 -35.39
N ASN A 522 -15.89 -26.24 -34.56
CA ASN A 522 -16.87 -27.32 -34.43
C ASN A 522 -18.10 -27.12 -35.32
N ASP A 523 -18.04 -26.17 -36.25
CA ASP A 523 -19.12 -25.91 -37.19
C ASP A 523 -18.59 -26.04 -38.62
N VAL A 524 -19.41 -26.62 -39.48
CA VAL A 524 -19.12 -26.82 -40.90
C VAL A 524 -19.56 -25.62 -41.75
N VAL A 525 -20.16 -24.58 -41.17
CA VAL A 525 -20.68 -23.41 -41.92
C VAL A 525 -19.96 -22.11 -41.53
N ALA A 526 -19.63 -21.28 -42.52
CA ALA A 526 -19.09 -19.94 -42.27
C ALA A 526 -20.14 -19.04 -41.57
N PRO A 527 -19.73 -18.07 -40.74
CA PRO A 527 -20.68 -17.11 -40.16
C PRO A 527 -21.35 -16.30 -41.27
N SER A 528 -22.68 -16.36 -41.31
CA SER A 528 -23.58 -15.59 -42.19
C SER A 528 -24.58 -14.79 -41.35
N ASP A 529 -25.38 -13.92 -41.96
CA ASP A 529 -26.40 -13.13 -41.25
C ASP A 529 -27.40 -14.06 -40.54
N SER A 530 -27.17 -14.27 -39.25
CA SER A 530 -28.04 -15.11 -38.43
C SER A 530 -29.16 -14.31 -37.79
N THR A 531 -29.11 -12.96 -37.81
CA THR A 531 -30.02 -12.07 -37.05
C THR A 531 -31.50 -12.29 -37.37
N THR A 532 -31.79 -13.04 -38.43
CA THR A 532 -33.12 -13.45 -38.85
C THR A 532 -33.59 -14.84 -38.40
N ASP A 533 -32.75 -15.81 -37.93
CA ASP A 533 -33.21 -17.24 -37.85
C ASP A 533 -32.57 -18.29 -36.88
N ARG A 534 -31.94 -17.99 -35.72
CA ARG A 534 -31.50 -19.07 -34.75
C ARG A 534 -31.57 -18.70 -33.25
N SER A 535 -31.52 -19.71 -32.34
CA SER A 535 -31.81 -19.57 -30.90
C SER A 535 -30.62 -19.56 -29.91
N LEU A 536 -29.44 -20.06 -30.29
CA LEU A 536 -28.23 -20.02 -29.44
C LEU A 536 -27.38 -18.83 -29.86
N ASP A 537 -26.94 -18.00 -28.91
CA ASP A 537 -26.25 -16.72 -29.19
C ASP A 537 -27.15 -15.65 -29.85
N GLN A 538 -28.49 -15.77 -29.73
CA GLN A 538 -29.43 -14.69 -30.05
C GLN A 538 -30.19 -14.23 -28.80
N MET A 539 -30.07 -12.93 -28.51
CA MET A 539 -30.74 -12.21 -27.43
C MET A 539 -30.27 -12.58 -26.02
N CYS A 540 -29.14 -11.99 -25.58
CA CYS A 540 -28.70 -11.99 -24.18
C CYS A 540 -29.79 -11.50 -23.18
N THR A 541 -30.85 -10.84 -23.67
CA THR A 541 -32.02 -10.38 -22.89
C THR A 541 -32.99 -11.50 -22.52
N VAL A 542 -33.10 -12.57 -23.31
CA VAL A 542 -34.03 -13.70 -23.09
C VAL A 542 -33.26 -14.90 -22.54
N THR A 543 -32.46 -14.66 -21.50
CA THR A 543 -31.70 -15.70 -20.78
C THR A 543 -32.17 -15.77 -19.32
N ARG A 544 -32.17 -16.97 -18.74
CA ARG A 544 -32.38 -17.14 -17.30
C ARG A 544 -31.26 -16.36 -16.57
N PRO A 545 -31.57 -15.44 -15.64
CA PRO A 545 -30.58 -14.51 -15.09
C PRO A 545 -29.30 -15.17 -14.53
N GLY A 546 -29.43 -16.34 -13.91
CA GLY A 546 -28.29 -17.07 -13.32
C GLY A 546 -27.25 -17.58 -14.32
N VAL A 547 -27.61 -17.76 -15.60
CA VAL A 547 -26.71 -18.33 -16.63
C VAL A 547 -25.48 -17.45 -16.81
N ALA A 548 -25.68 -16.14 -16.94
CA ALA A 548 -24.58 -15.20 -17.18
C ALA A 548 -23.63 -15.09 -15.98
N LEU A 549 -24.12 -15.22 -14.75
CA LEU A 549 -23.27 -15.21 -13.55
C LEU A 549 -22.33 -16.41 -13.55
N ILE A 550 -22.86 -17.60 -13.82
CA ILE A 550 -22.07 -18.85 -13.84
C ILE A 550 -21.05 -18.79 -14.97
N ALA A 551 -21.48 -18.42 -16.19
CA ALA A 551 -20.58 -18.31 -17.34
C ALA A 551 -19.45 -17.29 -17.09
N SER A 552 -19.76 -16.13 -16.50
CA SER A 552 -18.77 -15.08 -16.21
C SER A 552 -17.76 -15.54 -15.16
N ALA A 553 -18.22 -16.21 -14.10
CA ALA A 553 -17.33 -16.76 -13.08
C ALA A 553 -16.37 -17.80 -13.69
N LEU A 554 -16.91 -18.76 -14.45
CA LEU A 554 -16.10 -19.78 -15.12
C LEU A 554 -15.11 -19.20 -16.14
N ALA A 555 -15.48 -18.14 -16.86
CA ALA A 555 -14.59 -17.49 -17.81
C ALA A 555 -13.38 -16.84 -17.11
N VAL A 556 -13.60 -16.18 -15.97
CA VAL A 556 -12.50 -15.56 -15.20
C VAL A 556 -11.64 -16.61 -14.51
N GLU A 557 -12.24 -17.63 -13.88
CA GLU A 557 -11.46 -18.71 -13.28
C GLU A 557 -10.62 -19.47 -14.32
N LEU A 558 -11.15 -19.64 -15.54
CA LEU A 558 -10.39 -20.21 -16.65
C LEU A 558 -9.18 -19.34 -17.01
N LEU A 559 -9.33 -18.01 -17.09
CA LEU A 559 -8.19 -17.11 -17.31
C LEU A 559 -7.14 -17.29 -16.22
N VAL A 560 -7.56 -17.22 -14.96
CA VAL A 560 -6.63 -17.28 -13.82
C VAL A 560 -5.85 -18.59 -13.86
N SER A 561 -6.50 -19.72 -14.13
CA SER A 561 -5.84 -21.02 -14.30
C SER A 561 -4.87 -21.06 -15.49
N ILE A 562 -5.22 -20.46 -16.64
CA ILE A 562 -4.31 -20.31 -17.79
C ILE A 562 -3.04 -19.55 -17.38
N LEU A 563 -3.18 -18.45 -16.62
CA LEU A 563 -2.05 -17.63 -16.19
C LEU A 563 -1.11 -18.36 -15.22
N GLN A 564 -1.60 -19.37 -14.50
CA GLN A 564 -0.79 -20.23 -13.63
C GLN A 564 -0.07 -21.35 -14.39
N ASN A 565 -0.44 -21.62 -15.65
CA ASN A 565 0.23 -22.62 -16.46
C ASN A 565 1.45 -22.01 -17.18
N PRO A 566 2.63 -22.67 -17.16
CA PRO A 566 3.82 -22.17 -17.86
C PRO A 566 3.61 -21.95 -19.36
N GLU A 567 2.83 -22.81 -20.03
CA GLU A 567 2.55 -22.72 -21.47
C GLU A 567 1.42 -21.72 -21.81
N ARG A 568 0.70 -21.21 -20.80
CA ARG A 568 -0.36 -20.19 -20.94
C ARG A 568 -1.36 -20.52 -22.07
N GLN A 569 -1.49 -19.66 -23.09
CA GLN A 569 -2.39 -19.85 -24.23
C GLN A 569 -2.06 -21.07 -25.11
N TYR A 570 -0.85 -21.61 -25.01
CA TYR A 570 -0.40 -22.78 -25.75
C TYR A 570 -0.59 -24.10 -24.99
N ALA A 571 -1.06 -24.03 -23.75
CA ALA A 571 -1.28 -25.22 -22.93
C ALA A 571 -2.39 -26.10 -23.51
N ASP A 572 -2.16 -27.41 -23.57
CA ASP A 572 -3.20 -28.38 -23.92
C ASP A 572 -4.33 -28.43 -22.89
N ALA A 573 -5.47 -28.97 -23.28
CA ALA A 573 -6.55 -29.24 -22.34
C ALA A 573 -6.19 -30.43 -21.45
N ASN A 574 -6.52 -30.34 -20.17
CA ASN A 574 -6.17 -31.38 -19.22
C ASN A 574 -7.26 -31.54 -18.16
N ASP A 575 -7.72 -32.79 -18.01
CA ASP A 575 -8.74 -33.22 -17.05
C ASP A 575 -8.14 -33.79 -15.74
N SER A 576 -6.85 -33.60 -15.50
CA SER A 576 -6.22 -33.97 -14.23
C SER A 576 -6.46 -32.92 -13.16
N LYS A 577 -6.81 -33.39 -11.95
CA LYS A 577 -7.14 -32.56 -10.78
C LYS A 577 -6.03 -31.59 -10.34
N ASN A 578 -4.81 -31.70 -10.88
CA ASN A 578 -3.65 -30.86 -10.57
C ASN A 578 -2.91 -30.37 -11.83
N ALA A 579 -3.61 -30.17 -12.95
CA ALA A 579 -2.99 -29.64 -14.18
C ALA A 579 -2.36 -28.25 -13.97
N THR A 580 -2.96 -27.47 -13.08
CA THR A 580 -2.47 -26.20 -12.57
C THR A 580 -2.57 -26.19 -11.05
N ILE A 581 -2.01 -25.15 -10.42
CA ILE A 581 -2.15 -24.95 -8.97
C ILE A 581 -3.60 -24.69 -8.52
N LEU A 582 -4.49 -24.37 -9.45
CA LEU A 582 -5.91 -24.12 -9.21
C LEU A 582 -6.82 -25.26 -9.72
N GLY A 583 -6.22 -26.34 -10.22
CA GLY A 583 -6.93 -27.53 -10.68
C GLY A 583 -6.84 -27.74 -12.19
N GLU A 584 -7.92 -28.24 -12.78
CA GLU A 584 -8.02 -28.63 -14.18
C GLU A 584 -7.95 -27.43 -15.14
N LEU A 585 -7.54 -27.69 -16.39
CA LEU A 585 -7.45 -26.67 -17.43
C LEU A 585 -8.27 -27.08 -18.66
N PRO A 586 -9.61 -26.97 -18.62
CA PRO A 586 -10.47 -27.44 -19.70
C PRO A 586 -10.34 -26.58 -20.96
N HIS A 587 -10.71 -27.17 -22.11
CA HIS A 587 -10.88 -26.43 -23.36
C HIS A 587 -12.23 -25.72 -23.39
N GLN A 588 -13.33 -26.49 -23.29
CA GLN A 588 -14.70 -26.00 -23.29
C GLN A 588 -15.47 -26.51 -22.06
N MET A 589 -16.34 -25.66 -21.53
CA MET A 589 -17.31 -25.97 -20.49
C MET A 589 -18.70 -25.59 -20.99
N ARG A 590 -19.60 -26.57 -21.05
CA ARG A 590 -20.99 -26.39 -21.44
C ARG A 590 -21.88 -26.69 -20.24
N GLY A 591 -22.65 -25.71 -19.80
CA GLY A 591 -23.54 -25.87 -18.65
C GLY A 591 -25.00 -25.81 -19.04
N PHE A 592 -25.83 -26.53 -18.28
CA PHE A 592 -27.27 -26.65 -18.51
C PHE A 592 -28.00 -26.50 -17.17
N LEU A 593 -28.70 -25.38 -16.97
CA LEU A 593 -29.35 -25.07 -15.69
C LEU A 593 -30.60 -25.92 -15.41
N HIS A 594 -31.21 -26.53 -16.43
CA HIS A 594 -32.32 -27.46 -16.21
C HIS A 594 -31.86 -28.77 -15.55
N LYS A 595 -30.60 -29.18 -15.77
CA LYS A 595 -29.98 -30.37 -15.16
C LYS A 595 -29.01 -30.04 -14.02
N PHE A 596 -28.63 -28.78 -13.85
CA PHE A 596 -27.54 -28.36 -12.97
C PHE A 596 -26.22 -29.09 -13.27
N GLU A 597 -25.95 -29.30 -14.56
CA GLU A 597 -24.80 -30.07 -15.04
C GLU A 597 -23.84 -29.18 -15.82
N THR A 598 -22.53 -29.45 -15.70
CA THR A 598 -21.47 -28.88 -16.54
C THR A 598 -20.67 -30.00 -17.20
N VAL A 599 -20.64 -30.00 -18.53
CA VAL A 599 -19.91 -30.94 -19.35
C VAL A 599 -18.64 -30.27 -19.87
N LYS A 600 -17.49 -30.93 -19.71
CA LYS A 600 -16.22 -30.51 -20.30
C LYS A 600 -16.03 -31.21 -21.64
N VAL A 601 -15.66 -30.44 -22.66
CA VAL A 601 -15.44 -30.95 -24.02
C VAL A 601 -14.12 -30.43 -24.55
N GLN A 602 -13.39 -31.28 -25.26
CA GLN A 602 -12.20 -30.90 -26.02
C GLN A 602 -12.46 -31.13 -27.51
N ALA A 603 -11.88 -30.25 -28.32
CA ALA A 603 -11.94 -30.30 -29.77
C ALA A 603 -10.62 -29.73 -30.29
N THR A 604 -10.04 -30.39 -31.28
CA THR A 604 -8.86 -29.89 -31.97
C THR A 604 -9.25 -28.80 -32.96
N ASN A 605 -8.26 -28.06 -33.46
CA ASN A 605 -8.49 -27.11 -34.52
C ASN A 605 -8.83 -27.81 -35.84
N TYR A 606 -9.72 -27.19 -36.60
CA TYR A 606 -10.18 -27.73 -37.87
C TYR A 606 -9.45 -27.04 -39.03
N LYS A 607 -8.86 -27.84 -39.92
CA LYS A 607 -8.09 -27.34 -41.08
C LYS A 607 -8.88 -26.44 -42.02
N TYR A 608 -10.20 -26.60 -42.09
CA TYR A 608 -11.09 -25.77 -42.91
C TYR A 608 -11.86 -24.72 -42.08
N CYS A 609 -11.44 -24.46 -40.84
CA CYS A 609 -12.10 -23.49 -39.98
C CYS A 609 -12.09 -22.08 -40.58
N SER A 610 -13.28 -21.46 -40.62
CA SER A 610 -13.50 -20.09 -41.09
C SER A 610 -12.86 -19.01 -40.22
N GLY A 611 -12.45 -19.33 -38.98
CA GLY A 611 -11.90 -18.36 -38.03
C GLY A 611 -10.44 -18.57 -37.63
N CYS A 612 -9.87 -19.78 -37.74
CA CYS A 612 -8.50 -20.01 -37.29
C CYS A 612 -7.66 -20.96 -38.16
N SER A 613 -8.15 -21.41 -39.32
CA SER A 613 -7.31 -22.20 -40.24
C SER A 613 -6.07 -21.41 -40.66
N LEU A 614 -4.98 -22.12 -40.98
CA LEU A 614 -3.73 -21.47 -41.42
C LEU A 614 -3.95 -20.58 -42.65
N LYS A 615 -4.84 -20.98 -43.57
CA LYS A 615 -5.21 -20.18 -44.76
C LYS A 615 -5.85 -18.84 -44.38
N VAL A 616 -6.79 -18.84 -43.43
CA VAL A 616 -7.46 -17.61 -42.97
C VAL A 616 -6.47 -16.69 -42.26
N LEU A 617 -5.61 -17.24 -41.41
CA LEU A 617 -4.60 -16.45 -40.70
C LEU A 617 -3.57 -15.86 -41.66
N LYS A 618 -3.15 -16.63 -42.66
CA LYS A 618 -2.25 -16.17 -43.72
C LYS A 618 -2.85 -15.02 -44.52
N GLU A 619 -4.08 -15.18 -45.00
CA GLU A 619 -4.76 -14.16 -45.81
C GLU A 619 -4.96 -12.87 -44.99
N TYR A 620 -5.30 -13.00 -43.71
CA TYR A 620 -5.39 -11.86 -42.79
C TYR A 620 -4.04 -11.15 -42.59
N GLU A 621 -2.94 -11.89 -42.45
CA GLU A 621 -1.61 -11.30 -42.27
C GLU A 621 -1.06 -10.65 -43.55
N ASP A 622 -1.40 -11.21 -44.71
CA ASP A 622 -0.96 -10.70 -46.01
C ASP A 622 -1.79 -9.46 -46.45
N GLU A 623 -3.11 -9.47 -46.27
CA GLU A 623 -4.00 -8.43 -46.81
C GLU A 623 -4.68 -7.51 -45.77
N GLY A 624 -4.70 -7.89 -44.49
CA GLY A 624 -5.29 -7.11 -43.41
C GLY A 624 -6.75 -6.71 -43.67
N TRP A 625 -7.01 -5.40 -43.77
CA TRP A 625 -8.36 -4.85 -43.99
C TRP A 625 -9.01 -5.35 -45.28
N GLU A 626 -8.25 -5.54 -46.37
CA GLU A 626 -8.83 -5.95 -47.65
C GLU A 626 -9.41 -7.37 -47.58
N PHE A 627 -8.74 -8.28 -46.88
CA PHE A 627 -9.28 -9.60 -46.57
C PHE A 627 -10.57 -9.50 -45.74
N VAL A 628 -10.55 -8.70 -44.67
CA VAL A 628 -11.72 -8.51 -43.80
C VAL A 628 -12.89 -7.97 -44.61
N LYS A 629 -12.67 -6.95 -45.44
CA LYS A 629 -13.70 -6.37 -46.32
C LYS A 629 -14.36 -7.42 -47.21
N LYS A 630 -13.56 -8.23 -47.93
CA LYS A 630 -14.07 -9.32 -48.79
C LYS A 630 -14.93 -10.31 -47.99
N ALA A 631 -14.48 -10.65 -46.78
CA ALA A 631 -15.19 -11.55 -45.87
C ALA A 631 -16.50 -10.98 -45.30
N LEU A 632 -16.57 -9.67 -45.05
CA LEU A 632 -17.80 -8.99 -44.63
C LEU A 632 -18.83 -8.95 -45.77
N GLU A 633 -18.38 -8.73 -47.01
CA GLU A 633 -19.23 -8.63 -48.20
C GLU A 633 -19.79 -9.99 -48.66
N SER A 634 -19.09 -11.10 -48.42
CA SER A 634 -19.52 -12.44 -48.85
C SER A 634 -19.04 -13.54 -47.91
N SER A 635 -19.98 -14.27 -47.28
CA SER A 635 -19.67 -15.46 -46.50
C SER A 635 -19.05 -16.57 -47.36
N LYS A 636 -19.44 -16.64 -48.64
CA LYS A 636 -18.93 -17.63 -49.60
C LYS A 636 -17.43 -17.47 -49.86
N TYR A 637 -16.90 -16.24 -49.81
CA TYR A 637 -15.46 -16.01 -49.97
C TYR A 637 -14.63 -16.78 -48.92
N ILE A 638 -15.08 -16.80 -47.66
CA ILE A 638 -14.39 -17.56 -46.62
C ILE A 638 -14.50 -19.06 -46.88
N GLU A 639 -15.68 -19.54 -47.30
CA GLU A 639 -15.88 -20.97 -47.59
C GLU A 639 -15.00 -21.46 -48.73
N ASP A 640 -14.87 -20.65 -49.79
CA ASP A 640 -14.00 -20.92 -50.92
C ASP A 640 -12.52 -20.90 -50.49
N LEU A 641 -12.12 -19.92 -49.68
CA LEU A 641 -10.75 -19.79 -49.16
C LEU A 641 -10.35 -21.00 -48.31
N THR A 642 -11.20 -21.40 -47.37
CA THR A 642 -10.89 -22.52 -46.47
C THR A 642 -10.97 -23.85 -47.19
N GLY A 643 -11.83 -23.99 -48.19
CA GLY A 643 -12.19 -25.25 -48.84
C GLY A 643 -13.46 -25.87 -48.26
N LEU A 644 -14.23 -25.13 -47.44
CA LEU A 644 -15.54 -25.57 -46.96
C LEU A 644 -16.53 -25.78 -48.11
N THR A 645 -16.45 -24.99 -49.18
CA THR A 645 -17.30 -25.15 -50.37
C THR A 645 -17.18 -26.57 -50.95
N GLN A 646 -15.95 -27.06 -51.09
CA GLN A 646 -15.70 -28.42 -51.59
C GLN A 646 -16.21 -29.48 -50.61
N VAL A 647 -16.05 -29.25 -49.31
CA VAL A 647 -16.56 -30.16 -48.27
C VAL A 647 -18.09 -30.24 -48.30
N HIS A 648 -18.78 -29.11 -48.56
CA HIS A 648 -20.24 -29.11 -48.71
C HIS A 648 -20.68 -29.85 -49.96
N GLU A 649 -20.03 -29.59 -51.11
CA GLU A 649 -20.31 -30.29 -52.37
C GLU A 649 -20.09 -31.81 -52.21
N GLU A 650 -19.00 -32.23 -51.57
CA GLU A 650 -18.74 -33.65 -51.29
C GLU A 650 -19.77 -34.27 -50.34
N ALA A 651 -20.23 -33.52 -49.33
CA ALA A 651 -21.24 -33.97 -48.39
C ALA A 651 -22.63 -34.10 -49.03
N GLU A 652 -23.01 -33.15 -49.90
CA GLU A 652 -24.24 -33.20 -50.68
C GLU A 652 -24.23 -34.39 -51.64
N LEU A 653 -23.13 -34.60 -52.39
CA LEU A 653 -22.97 -35.76 -53.27
C LEU A 653 -23.02 -37.09 -52.50
N ALA A 654 -22.43 -37.15 -51.30
CA ALA A 654 -22.49 -38.34 -50.45
C ALA A 654 -23.91 -38.59 -49.90
N ALA A 655 -24.67 -37.54 -49.58
CA ALA A 655 -26.05 -37.64 -49.15
C ALA A 655 -26.96 -38.14 -50.30
N GLU A 656 -26.81 -37.57 -51.50
CA GLU A 656 -27.51 -38.03 -52.71
C GLU A 656 -27.16 -39.49 -53.05
N GLY A 657 -25.90 -39.89 -52.86
CA GLY A 657 -25.47 -41.27 -53.04
C GLY A 657 -26.09 -42.25 -52.04
N LEU A 658 -26.33 -41.82 -50.79
CA LEU A 658 -27.02 -42.63 -49.78
C LEU A 658 -28.53 -42.76 -50.08
N GLU A 659 -29.17 -41.70 -50.57
CA GLU A 659 -30.58 -41.75 -51.00
C GLU A 659 -30.80 -42.68 -52.20
N LEU A 660 -29.82 -42.77 -53.11
CA LEU A 660 -29.86 -43.70 -54.24
C LEU A 660 -29.71 -45.17 -53.80
N ILE A 661 -28.90 -45.46 -52.78
CA ILE A 661 -28.72 -46.82 -52.23
C ILE A 661 -29.99 -47.30 -51.52
N ASP A 662 -30.67 -46.43 -50.75
CA ASP A 662 -31.95 -46.78 -50.11
C ASP A 662 -33.10 -46.99 -51.13
N SER A 663 -32.95 -46.50 -52.37
CA SER A 663 -33.95 -46.67 -53.44
C SER A 663 -33.77 -47.92 -54.30
N GLU A 664 -32.58 -48.54 -54.29
CA GLU A 664 -32.30 -49.79 -55.02
C GLU A 664 -32.66 -51.05 -54.21
N ASP A 665 -32.78 -50.95 -52.88
CA ASP A 665 -33.16 -52.07 -51.99
C ASP A 665 -34.69 -52.27 -51.85
N GLU A 666 -35.53 -51.49 -52.55
CA GLU A 666 -37.00 -51.67 -52.58
C GLU A 666 -37.53 -52.53 -53.75
N TRP A 667 -36.66 -53.16 -54.57
CA TRP A 667 -37.09 -53.98 -55.72
C TRP A 667 -36.37 -55.34 -55.90
N GLU A 668 -36.13 -56.11 -54.83
CA GLU A 668 -35.94 -57.58 -54.92
C GLU A 668 -36.96 -58.40 -54.11
#